data_AF-A0A4Q1FQY2-F1
#
_entry.id   AF-A0A4Q1FQY2-F1
#
_cell.length_a   1.000
_cell.length_b   1.000
_cell.length_c   1.000
_cell.angle_alpha   90.00
_cell.angle_beta   90.00
_cell.angle_gamma   90.00
#
_symmetry.space_group_name_H-M   'P 1'
#
loop_
_entity.id
_entity.type
_entity.pdbx_description
1 polymer ?
#
loop_
_entity_poly.entity_id
_entity_poly.type
_entity_poly.pdbx_seq_one_letter_code
_entity_poly.pdbx_strand_id
1 'polypeptide(L)'
;MKKFLLAFCTFFCLLVNAQLDTEHWFAPMSASNLQGTPKGYLYLSTNETVPFTVQIFNNNNVIATVQLSKGNPVKQSISNNMMIASTAASLFTPVSMGLHVKGSKKFFASYRFVVKDQAEFITSKGLAGLGKTFFAGVVPITSAKPYVNSTIGITATEDNTTVTLSGYNQNVVFSDLLSAPSRTFTINKGKSYIFEAQSNLSSNNLKGLVGAKIVADKPISVTNGNFNSIYTTKNSTNVDVLMDQAVPVERLGKDFVMVKGNGPANSGMEAALVVATVNNTKLTVNGNLLGSVTLNAGDHYLVQGTDYISQVNGNFNMSISANNNIYVYQLLAGTSTGNIYATGGMNFIPPLSCFLPTEINEIGFINEIGNDSFNARLNIITQTGATVTVNGNPITTNGPAPVTGNPNWVTYSIPTVSGNITVNSTKPVTAGIAAGNGAVGYGGYFAGFSSIPVITKTGDCYNGVLLQVEPGYDLYKWFLNGIEIIGATAPTINPDSHGPGIYTCEITKNSCETRLTAEYDYTPCPPITTTTYDIGSCNTKVLTPAFTSSTQPVVPSNTSIIVQPTNGTVAVNPTTGQITYTPNPALTTDFTDTFTYYIQGNGNPAAFEYFKIVVNTHVLTVTNDVLFSCADVSGNGTYNLKTASISTIPGITVGYFTNANLTGPIANPLNYNGPVGTVYANVTSYGCSKVAAITLNTFPVPVINTTSFNANSCASDIDGSVHINFNNVTPQIVANSAIFTVNYYLNQADAIAGNSNTLPANWNYTANTTVYVRATGNSGSCPPVFGQINFTIGNKVSLITNNAKTDVCDNDINGSENINLNDYKGMFTVDPAVILSFYSSAADAQAGTNPISASQTITSAGGIYYVRFQSNTACPNTGVLTLTLKTPRKSTTLQDQIICSNEKILLDAGPGFSSYLWSNGATTQSISASAGNYYVDLGFNGCVYRQQVKVSTAQAPVISKIEVSGTTATVYVTGGTPPYRYSLNGVDYQPSNVFTGLSRGTHKVYVLGSDGCRHVTKSFLIINLINTITPNGDGINDLLNYSELGIKQNVSIEISDRYGNPVYKSSDKNYIWDGKSNGRSLPTGTYWYVIKWIEPDTQLPVSYSGWILIKNRE
;
A
#
# COMPACT_ATOMS: atom_id res chain seq x y z
N MET A 1 31.04 -45.83 -33.02
CA MET A 1 31.94 -44.70 -33.37
C MET A 1 31.20 -43.41 -33.03
N LYS A 2 31.31 -42.86 -31.80
CA LYS A 2 32.26 -41.82 -31.34
C LYS A 2 32.48 -40.70 -32.37
N LYS A 3 32.28 -39.40 -32.13
CA LYS A 3 31.70 -38.59 -31.03
C LYS A 3 31.42 -37.21 -31.67
N PHE A 4 30.22 -36.69 -31.45
CA PHE A 4 29.78 -35.31 -31.75
C PHE A 4 30.10 -34.47 -30.52
N LEU A 5 30.93 -33.43 -30.62
CA LEU A 5 31.16 -32.43 -29.55
C LEU A 5 31.94 -31.21 -30.10
N LEU A 6 31.60 -30.03 -29.58
CA LEU A 6 32.00 -28.64 -29.93
C LEU A 6 31.10 -27.99 -31.00
N ALA A 7 30.49 -26.82 -30.81
CA ALA A 7 30.64 -25.81 -29.76
C ALA A 7 29.30 -25.07 -29.55
N PHE A 8 28.77 -25.12 -28.33
CA PHE A 8 27.70 -24.24 -27.84
C PHE A 8 28.39 -23.21 -26.94
N CYS A 9 28.70 -22.04 -27.48
CA CYS A 9 29.14 -20.89 -26.68
C CYS A 9 27.90 -20.05 -26.35
N THR A 10 27.24 -20.38 -25.25
CA THR A 10 26.15 -19.60 -24.66
C THR A 10 26.65 -18.24 -24.20
N PHE A 11 26.24 -17.18 -24.90
CA PHE A 11 26.48 -15.79 -24.54
C PHE A 11 25.34 -15.31 -23.61
N PHE A 12 25.44 -15.62 -22.31
CA PHE A 12 24.54 -15.04 -21.30
C PHE A 12 24.95 -13.58 -21.04
N CYS A 13 24.33 -12.64 -21.77
CA CYS A 13 24.41 -11.20 -21.50
C CYS A 13 23.40 -10.83 -20.41
N LEU A 14 23.88 -10.44 -19.23
CA LEU A 14 23.06 -9.85 -18.19
C LEU A 14 22.85 -8.37 -18.53
N LEU A 15 21.65 -8.03 -18.99
CA LEU A 15 21.21 -6.64 -19.12
C LEU A 15 20.37 -6.31 -17.89
N VAL A 16 20.57 -5.10 -17.37
CA VAL A 16 20.24 -4.61 -16.03
C VAL A 16 20.07 -3.09 -16.03
N ASN A 17 19.24 -2.57 -15.12
CA ASN A 17 18.75 -1.19 -15.00
C ASN A 17 19.81 -0.16 -14.55
N ALA A 18 19.44 1.11 -14.73
CA ALA A 18 20.12 2.35 -14.32
C ALA A 18 20.54 2.41 -12.83
N GLN A 19 21.29 3.45 -12.44
CA GLN A 19 21.73 3.72 -11.07
C GLN A 19 20.62 3.86 -10.01
N LEU A 20 19.37 4.10 -10.42
CA LEU A 20 18.19 4.02 -9.58
C LEU A 20 17.63 2.59 -9.69
N ASP A 21 17.93 1.74 -8.71
CA ASP A 21 17.67 0.30 -8.81
C ASP A 21 17.19 -0.29 -7.48
N THR A 22 16.70 -1.53 -7.52
CA THR A 22 16.24 -2.27 -6.33
C THR A 22 17.37 -2.96 -5.58
N GLU A 23 18.53 -3.11 -6.22
CA GLU A 23 19.66 -3.89 -5.71
C GLU A 23 21.00 -3.27 -6.12
N HIS A 24 21.95 -3.22 -5.18
CA HIS A 24 23.26 -2.58 -5.35
C HIS A 24 24.36 -3.42 -4.71
N TRP A 25 25.49 -3.55 -5.41
CA TRP A 25 26.65 -4.32 -4.95
C TRP A 25 27.91 -3.45 -4.95
N PHE A 26 28.63 -3.42 -3.82
CA PHE A 26 29.89 -2.70 -3.68
C PHE A 26 31.01 -3.67 -3.39
N ALA A 27 32.07 -3.65 -4.21
CA ALA A 27 33.26 -4.44 -3.94
C ALA A 27 34.23 -3.68 -3.01
N PRO A 28 34.92 -4.39 -2.11
CA PRO A 28 35.86 -3.78 -1.18
C PRO A 28 37.15 -3.35 -1.88
N MET A 29 37.98 -2.58 -1.21
CA MET A 29 39.22 -2.00 -1.74
C MET A 29 40.39 -2.21 -0.79
N SER A 30 41.63 -2.17 -1.29
CA SER A 30 42.84 -2.23 -0.45
C SER A 30 43.44 -0.86 -0.19
N ALA A 31 43.74 -0.57 1.06
CA ALA A 31 44.53 0.55 1.51
C ALA A 31 45.89 0.04 2.03
N SER A 32 46.94 0.19 1.23
CA SER A 32 48.31 -0.24 1.58
C SER A 32 48.82 0.42 2.87
N ASN A 33 48.35 1.64 3.15
CA ASN A 33 48.54 2.32 4.43
C ASN A 33 47.37 3.28 4.66
N LEU A 34 46.68 3.14 5.80
CA LEU A 34 45.65 4.06 6.22
C LEU A 34 46.28 5.26 6.92
N GLN A 35 46.21 6.44 6.30
CA GLN A 35 46.71 7.69 6.89
C GLN A 35 45.75 8.28 7.94
N GLY A 36 45.05 7.43 8.70
CA GLY A 36 44.06 7.82 9.68
C GLY A 36 43.04 6.72 9.93
N THR A 37 42.04 7.00 10.78
CA THR A 37 40.90 6.08 10.94
C THR A 37 39.86 6.40 9.88
N PRO A 38 39.58 5.48 8.93
CA PRO A 38 38.53 5.69 7.94
C PRO A 38 37.16 5.86 8.60
N LYS A 39 36.25 6.56 7.94
CA LYS A 39 34.83 6.62 8.31
C LYS A 39 33.99 6.42 7.06
N GLY A 40 33.40 5.23 6.93
CA GLY A 40 32.55 4.85 5.81
C GLY A 40 31.06 5.01 6.09
N TYR A 41 30.32 5.46 5.08
CA TYR A 41 28.88 5.63 5.13
C TYR A 41 28.24 5.20 3.81
N LEU A 42 27.10 4.53 3.90
CA LEU A 42 26.23 4.24 2.77
C LEU A 42 25.12 5.28 2.72
N TYR A 43 25.00 5.97 1.60
CA TYR A 43 23.98 6.97 1.33
C TYR A 43 22.94 6.37 0.41
N LEU A 44 21.68 6.39 0.87
CA LEU A 44 20.53 5.82 0.21
C LEU A 44 19.46 6.90 0.01
N SER A 45 18.86 6.95 -1.17
CA SER A 45 17.81 7.93 -1.49
C SER A 45 16.88 7.42 -2.59
N THR A 46 15.65 7.93 -2.64
CA THR A 46 14.62 7.43 -3.58
C THR A 46 13.63 8.54 -3.92
N ASN A 47 12.97 8.40 -5.06
CA ASN A 47 11.85 9.25 -5.47
C ASN A 47 10.48 8.71 -4.99
N GLU A 48 10.44 7.55 -4.33
CA GLU A 48 9.21 6.95 -3.81
C GLU A 48 8.68 7.71 -2.59
N THR A 49 7.46 8.24 -2.65
CA THR A 49 6.87 9.01 -1.55
C THR A 49 6.37 8.13 -0.40
N VAL A 50 6.04 6.87 -0.68
CA VAL A 50 5.64 5.88 0.33
C VAL A 50 6.88 5.22 0.93
N PRO A 51 7.07 5.26 2.26
CA PRO A 51 8.21 4.60 2.89
C PRO A 51 8.26 3.09 2.62
N PHE A 52 9.44 2.60 2.26
CA PHE A 52 9.72 1.17 2.09
C PHE A 52 11.04 0.77 2.74
N THR A 53 11.21 -0.52 2.97
CA THR A 53 12.39 -1.07 3.66
C THR A 53 13.52 -1.39 2.70
N VAL A 54 14.74 -1.01 3.08
CA VAL A 54 15.98 -1.42 2.42
C VAL A 54 16.86 -2.17 3.42
N GLN A 55 17.29 -3.37 3.04
CA GLN A 55 18.20 -4.21 3.81
C GLN A 55 19.63 -4.10 3.27
N ILE A 56 20.59 -3.98 4.18
CA ILE A 56 22.01 -3.90 3.87
C ILE A 56 22.66 -5.18 4.38
N PHE A 57 23.38 -5.85 3.50
CA PHE A 57 24.01 -7.14 3.72
C PHE A 57 25.53 -7.02 3.63
N ASN A 58 26.23 -7.76 4.48
CA ASN A 58 27.64 -8.10 4.31
C ASN A 58 27.77 -9.62 4.43
N ASN A 59 28.41 -10.26 3.45
CA ASN A 59 28.55 -11.72 3.42
C ASN A 59 27.20 -12.46 3.62
N ASN A 60 26.16 -12.03 2.89
CA ASN A 60 24.79 -12.55 2.95
C ASN A 60 24.06 -12.40 4.30
N ASN A 61 24.66 -11.75 5.30
CA ASN A 61 24.01 -11.44 6.58
C ASN A 61 23.49 -10.00 6.56
N VAL A 62 22.24 -9.79 7.00
CA VAL A 62 21.69 -8.44 7.19
C VAL A 62 22.43 -7.76 8.34
N ILE A 63 23.09 -6.64 8.05
CA ILE A 63 23.83 -5.83 9.03
C ILE A 63 23.08 -4.57 9.44
N ALA A 64 22.16 -4.10 8.59
CA ALA A 64 21.29 -2.97 8.88
C ALA A 64 20.01 -3.06 8.04
N THR A 65 18.94 -2.48 8.54
CA THR A 65 17.67 -2.31 7.84
C THR A 65 17.22 -0.88 8.05
N VAL A 66 16.89 -0.18 6.96
CA VAL A 66 16.53 1.24 6.98
C VAL A 66 15.22 1.48 6.26
N GLN A 67 14.50 2.53 6.66
CA GLN A 67 13.31 3.00 5.97
C GLN A 67 13.67 4.13 5.03
N LEU A 68 13.23 4.03 3.77
CA LEU A 68 13.55 5.00 2.73
C LEU A 68 12.27 5.57 2.11
N SER A 69 12.24 6.88 1.91
CA SER A 69 11.19 7.61 1.18
C SER A 69 11.75 8.92 0.64
N LYS A 70 11.11 9.48 -0.38
CA LYS A 70 11.38 10.82 -0.90
C LYS A 70 11.34 11.87 0.22
N GLY A 71 12.29 12.80 0.21
CA GLY A 71 12.50 13.79 1.28
C GLY A 71 13.19 13.25 2.53
N ASN A 72 13.36 11.93 2.68
CA ASN A 72 14.00 11.29 3.83
C ASN A 72 15.12 10.33 3.37
N PRO A 73 16.19 10.82 2.72
CA PRO A 73 17.35 9.99 2.42
C PRO A 73 18.03 9.51 3.70
N VAL A 74 18.67 8.35 3.62
CA VAL A 74 19.33 7.71 4.76
C VAL A 74 20.85 7.71 4.58
N LYS A 75 21.56 8.04 5.66
CA LYS A 75 23.01 7.90 5.80
C LYS A 75 23.29 6.83 6.85
N GLN A 76 23.65 5.63 6.41
CA GLN A 76 23.96 4.49 7.27
C GLN A 76 25.46 4.37 7.48
N SER A 77 25.93 4.37 8.73
CA SER A 77 27.35 4.10 9.02
C SER A 77 27.71 2.66 8.69
N ILE A 78 28.86 2.47 8.03
CA ILE A 78 29.40 1.17 7.66
C ILE A 78 30.75 0.99 8.34
N SER A 79 30.94 -0.16 8.98
CA SER A 79 32.22 -0.49 9.58
C SER A 79 33.30 -0.63 8.51
N ASN A 80 34.44 0.04 8.71
CA ASN A 80 35.48 0.13 7.68
C ASN A 80 36.03 -1.23 7.24
N ASN A 81 36.09 -2.20 8.16
CA ASN A 81 36.54 -3.56 7.87
C ASN A 81 35.64 -4.32 6.88
N MET A 82 34.46 -3.80 6.54
CA MET A 82 33.58 -4.37 5.53
C MET A 82 33.95 -3.91 4.11
N MET A 83 34.59 -2.75 3.96
CA MET A 83 34.84 -2.16 2.64
C MET A 83 36.32 -1.86 2.36
N ILE A 84 37.14 -1.61 3.38
CA ILE A 84 38.54 -1.22 3.24
C ILE A 84 39.42 -2.27 3.93
N ALA A 85 40.20 -3.00 3.14
CA ALA A 85 41.21 -3.93 3.62
C ALA A 85 42.52 -3.16 3.88
N SER A 86 43.05 -3.27 5.10
CA SER A 86 44.29 -2.60 5.52
C SER A 86 45.37 -3.58 6.00
N THR A 87 45.13 -4.87 5.87
CA THR A 87 46.04 -5.94 6.31
C THR A 87 46.22 -6.95 5.20
N ALA A 88 47.45 -7.48 5.05
CA ALA A 88 47.78 -8.49 4.04
C ALA A 88 46.90 -9.76 4.13
N ALA A 89 46.39 -10.11 5.32
CA ALA A 89 45.52 -11.27 5.53
C ALA A 89 44.18 -11.21 4.76
N SER A 90 43.76 -10.01 4.35
CA SER A 90 42.53 -9.80 3.57
C SER A 90 42.76 -9.75 2.06
N LEU A 91 44.01 -9.85 1.62
CA LEU A 91 44.39 -9.77 0.21
C LEU A 91 44.64 -11.15 -0.36
N PHE A 92 44.37 -11.32 -1.66
CA PHE A 92 44.62 -12.56 -2.38
C PHE A 92 43.97 -13.81 -1.76
N THR A 93 42.84 -13.64 -1.08
CA THR A 93 42.05 -14.71 -0.49
C THR A 93 40.57 -14.34 -0.49
N PRO A 94 39.63 -15.30 -0.55
CA PRO A 94 38.21 -15.03 -0.35
C PRO A 94 37.94 -14.42 1.04
N VAL A 95 37.30 -13.25 1.07
CA VAL A 95 36.98 -12.51 2.31
C VAL A 95 35.50 -12.18 2.44
N SER A 96 35.04 -12.03 3.69
CA SER A 96 33.68 -11.58 4.04
C SER A 96 33.55 -10.04 3.98
N MET A 97 34.06 -9.44 2.92
CA MET A 97 34.01 -7.98 2.69
C MET A 97 33.04 -7.68 1.54
N GLY A 98 32.80 -6.40 1.26
CA GLY A 98 31.80 -5.93 0.30
C GLY A 98 30.42 -5.71 0.93
N LEU A 99 29.57 -5.02 0.18
CA LEU A 99 28.18 -4.77 0.56
C LEU A 99 27.23 -5.20 -0.55
N HIS A 100 26.07 -5.71 -0.13
CA HIS A 100 24.92 -5.93 -0.99
C HIS A 100 23.73 -5.21 -0.35
N VAL A 101 23.02 -4.38 -1.10
CA VAL A 101 21.95 -3.52 -0.58
C VAL A 101 20.71 -3.78 -1.41
N LYS A 102 19.58 -4.11 -0.78
CA LYS A 102 18.37 -4.56 -1.47
C LYS A 102 17.10 -3.97 -0.87
N GLY A 103 16.18 -3.51 -1.71
CA GLY A 103 14.89 -2.96 -1.31
C GLY A 103 13.75 -3.40 -2.23
N SER A 104 12.51 -3.21 -1.78
CA SER A 104 11.31 -3.57 -2.55
C SER A 104 10.92 -2.56 -3.64
N LYS A 105 11.60 -1.40 -3.68
CA LYS A 105 11.43 -0.31 -4.66
C LYS A 105 12.81 0.22 -5.08
N LYS A 106 12.87 1.02 -6.16
CA LYS A 106 14.14 1.54 -6.69
C LYS A 106 14.71 2.67 -5.79
N PHE A 107 16.01 2.70 -5.61
CA PHE A 107 16.75 3.72 -4.86
C PHE A 107 18.15 3.94 -5.45
N PHE A 108 18.78 5.06 -5.12
CA PHE A 108 20.19 5.32 -5.37
C PHE A 108 21.00 4.83 -4.18
N ALA A 109 22.21 4.32 -4.45
CA ALA A 109 23.16 3.95 -3.40
C ALA A 109 24.56 4.49 -3.73
N SER A 110 25.23 5.07 -2.74
CA SER A 110 26.65 5.44 -2.84
C SER A 110 27.39 5.15 -1.54
N TYR A 111 28.58 4.58 -1.64
CA TYR A 111 29.47 4.41 -0.50
C TYR A 111 30.47 5.56 -0.48
N ARG A 112 30.44 6.36 0.59
CA ARG A 112 31.28 7.54 0.75
C ARG A 112 32.11 7.40 2.00
N PHE A 113 33.37 7.76 1.93
CA PHE A 113 34.27 7.66 3.08
C PHE A 113 35.29 8.78 3.14
N VAL A 114 35.78 9.03 4.34
CA VAL A 114 36.87 9.97 4.63
C VAL A 114 37.94 9.28 5.47
N VAL A 115 39.21 9.52 5.15
CA VAL A 115 40.39 9.06 5.89
C VAL A 115 41.31 10.27 6.10
N LYS A 116 41.15 10.96 7.24
CA LYS A 116 41.93 12.16 7.60
C LYS A 116 41.89 13.26 6.52
N ASP A 117 42.88 13.28 5.63
CA ASP A 117 43.07 14.28 4.57
C ASP A 117 42.68 13.71 3.18
N GLN A 118 41.77 12.73 3.13
CA GLN A 118 41.38 12.04 1.89
C GLN A 118 39.92 11.64 1.95
N ALA A 119 39.21 11.68 0.83
CA ALA A 119 37.87 11.14 0.74
C ALA A 119 37.63 10.56 -0.65
N GLU A 120 36.62 9.71 -0.77
CA GLU A 120 36.10 9.34 -2.09
C GLU A 120 34.64 8.93 -2.01
N PHE A 121 34.01 8.94 -3.17
CA PHE A 121 32.59 8.70 -3.36
C PHE A 121 32.37 7.64 -4.44
N ILE A 122 32.12 6.41 -4.02
CA ILE A 122 31.85 5.29 -4.92
C ILE A 122 30.35 5.27 -5.22
N THR A 123 29.96 5.65 -6.44
CA THR A 123 28.56 5.68 -6.83
C THR A 123 28.16 4.33 -7.41
N SER A 124 27.19 3.65 -6.80
CA SER A 124 26.73 2.37 -7.33
C SER A 124 26.06 2.55 -8.67
N LYS A 125 26.35 1.64 -9.59
CA LYS A 125 25.77 1.56 -10.93
C LYS A 125 24.50 0.71 -10.97
N GLY A 126 23.84 0.50 -9.82
CA GLY A 126 22.73 -0.44 -9.68
C GLY A 126 23.19 -1.84 -10.05
N LEU A 127 22.29 -2.67 -10.61
CA LEU A 127 22.74 -3.90 -11.22
C LEU A 127 23.29 -3.76 -12.66
N ALA A 128 23.27 -2.56 -13.28
CA ALA A 128 24.09 -2.29 -14.47
C ALA A 128 25.61 -2.31 -14.19
N GLY A 129 26.02 -2.23 -12.93
CA GLY A 129 27.41 -2.48 -12.51
C GLY A 129 27.80 -3.96 -12.48
N LEU A 130 26.86 -4.89 -12.63
CA LEU A 130 27.12 -6.33 -12.64
C LEU A 130 27.33 -6.84 -14.05
N GLY A 131 28.32 -7.70 -14.22
CA GLY A 131 28.58 -8.38 -15.49
C GLY A 131 29.74 -9.35 -15.40
N LYS A 132 30.24 -9.81 -16.55
CA LYS A 132 31.24 -10.88 -16.62
C LYS A 132 32.60 -10.45 -17.11
N THR A 133 32.68 -9.37 -17.89
CA THR A 133 33.95 -8.89 -18.48
C THR A 133 34.14 -7.41 -18.19
N PHE A 134 35.30 -7.06 -17.64
CA PHE A 134 35.67 -5.69 -17.28
C PHE A 134 37.12 -5.39 -17.65
N PHE A 135 37.46 -4.10 -17.76
CA PHE A 135 38.84 -3.61 -17.75
C PHE A 135 39.05 -2.68 -16.55
N ALA A 136 40.21 -2.79 -15.89
CA ALA A 136 40.51 -2.03 -14.68
C ALA A 136 40.85 -0.55 -14.98
N GLY A 137 40.09 0.37 -14.39
CA GLY A 137 40.28 1.82 -14.45
C GLY A 137 41.22 2.33 -13.36
N VAL A 138 42.47 1.88 -13.38
CA VAL A 138 43.50 2.34 -12.43
C VAL A 138 44.23 3.54 -13.01
N VAL A 139 44.50 4.56 -12.20
CA VAL A 139 45.21 5.77 -12.64
C VAL A 139 46.72 5.50 -12.70
N PRO A 140 47.42 5.88 -13.78
CA PRO A 140 48.88 5.84 -13.84
C PRO A 140 49.54 6.62 -12.70
N ILE A 141 50.45 5.98 -11.98
CA ILE A 141 51.17 6.57 -10.86
C ILE A 141 52.46 7.22 -11.38
N THR A 142 52.74 8.46 -10.96
CA THR A 142 53.93 9.23 -11.38
C THR A 142 55.09 9.11 -10.40
N SER A 143 54.84 8.73 -9.15
CA SER A 143 55.87 8.61 -8.09
C SER A 143 55.66 7.37 -7.22
N ALA A 144 56.66 6.49 -7.16
CA ALA A 144 56.63 5.27 -6.36
C ALA A 144 56.81 5.56 -4.85
N LYS A 145 55.93 5.03 -4.00
CA LYS A 145 55.97 5.11 -2.53
C LYS A 145 55.41 3.84 -1.88
N PRO A 146 55.86 3.47 -0.67
CA PRO A 146 55.38 2.26 0.03
C PRO A 146 53.90 2.30 0.42
N TYR A 147 53.32 3.50 0.52
CA TYR A 147 51.91 3.71 0.84
C TYR A 147 51.05 4.04 -0.37
N VAL A 148 51.62 4.10 -1.59
CA VAL A 148 50.88 4.38 -2.84
C VAL A 148 50.59 3.05 -3.53
N ASN A 149 49.33 2.79 -3.87
CA ASN A 149 48.89 1.50 -4.39
C ASN A 149 47.79 1.61 -5.45
N SER A 150 47.69 0.55 -6.23
CA SER A 150 46.57 0.25 -7.13
C SER A 150 45.78 -0.92 -6.56
N THR A 151 44.45 -0.87 -6.65
CA THR A 151 43.57 -1.89 -6.07
C THR A 151 42.46 -2.30 -7.03
N ILE A 152 42.11 -3.58 -7.01
CA ILE A 152 40.94 -4.14 -7.70
C ILE A 152 40.21 -5.04 -6.70
N GLY A 153 38.98 -4.66 -6.37
CA GLY A 153 38.05 -5.45 -5.58
C GLY A 153 37.02 -6.11 -6.45
N ILE A 154 36.74 -7.38 -6.17
CA ILE A 154 35.73 -8.17 -6.90
C ILE A 154 34.81 -8.82 -5.88
N THR A 155 33.49 -8.72 -6.08
CA THR A 155 32.48 -9.41 -5.25
C THR A 155 31.60 -10.28 -6.13
N ALA A 156 31.38 -11.54 -5.72
CA ALA A 156 30.53 -12.47 -6.45
C ALA A 156 29.05 -12.33 -6.05
N THR A 157 28.16 -12.38 -7.04
CA THR A 157 26.70 -12.34 -6.82
C THR A 157 26.09 -13.74 -6.77
N GLU A 158 26.86 -14.77 -7.10
CA GLU A 158 26.48 -16.18 -7.13
C GLU A 158 27.57 -17.08 -6.55
N ASP A 159 27.19 -18.25 -6.03
CA ASP A 159 28.12 -19.23 -5.48
C ASP A 159 28.97 -19.87 -6.57
N ASN A 160 30.18 -20.31 -6.22
CA ASN A 160 31.12 -20.93 -7.14
C ASN A 160 31.36 -20.08 -8.40
N THR A 161 31.63 -18.78 -8.22
CA THR A 161 31.99 -17.85 -9.29
C THR A 161 33.50 -17.89 -9.52
N THR A 162 33.92 -18.27 -10.72
CA THR A 162 35.33 -18.32 -11.12
C THR A 162 35.70 -17.05 -11.84
N VAL A 163 36.78 -16.39 -11.41
CA VAL A 163 37.26 -15.12 -11.96
C VAL A 163 38.73 -15.20 -12.33
N THR A 164 39.09 -14.66 -13.48
CA THR A 164 40.45 -14.56 -14.00
C THR A 164 40.82 -13.09 -14.23
N LEU A 165 41.87 -12.62 -13.55
CA LEU A 165 42.57 -11.36 -13.85
C LEU A 165 43.72 -11.64 -14.81
N SER A 166 43.81 -10.91 -15.92
CA SER A 166 44.80 -11.09 -16.98
C SER A 166 45.05 -9.79 -17.75
N GLY A 167 45.89 -9.80 -18.80
CA GLY A 167 46.09 -8.64 -19.68
C GLY A 167 46.79 -7.43 -19.05
N TYR A 168 47.23 -7.53 -17.79
CA TYR A 168 48.14 -6.58 -17.15
C TYR A 168 49.59 -6.90 -17.53
N ASN A 169 50.52 -5.96 -17.28
CA ASN A 169 51.95 -6.21 -17.51
C ASN A 169 52.43 -7.37 -16.63
N GLN A 170 52.94 -8.45 -17.24
CA GLN A 170 53.32 -9.67 -16.52
C GLN A 170 54.34 -9.43 -15.40
N ASN A 171 55.14 -8.36 -15.47
CA ASN A 171 56.14 -7.98 -14.47
C ASN A 171 55.58 -7.12 -13.31
N VAL A 172 54.25 -6.95 -13.24
CA VAL A 172 53.59 -6.45 -12.04
C VAL A 172 53.85 -7.41 -10.88
N VAL A 173 54.31 -6.86 -9.77
CA VAL A 173 54.55 -7.59 -8.51
C VAL A 173 53.43 -7.21 -7.55
N PHE A 174 52.53 -8.15 -7.27
CA PHE A 174 51.45 -7.92 -6.32
C PHE A 174 51.96 -7.91 -4.87
N SER A 175 51.14 -7.45 -3.92
CA SER A 175 51.55 -7.34 -2.50
C SER A 175 51.80 -8.68 -1.79
N ASP A 176 51.50 -9.82 -2.43
CA ASP A 176 51.96 -11.16 -2.00
C ASP A 176 53.36 -11.51 -2.54
N LEU A 177 54.05 -10.55 -3.16
CA LEU A 177 55.37 -10.64 -3.76
C LEU A 177 55.44 -11.56 -4.99
N LEU A 178 54.30 -11.98 -5.54
CA LEU A 178 54.25 -12.84 -6.71
C LEU A 178 53.94 -12.03 -7.98
N SER A 179 54.58 -12.43 -9.08
CA SER A 179 54.30 -11.97 -10.44
C SER A 179 53.81 -13.17 -11.26
N ALA A 180 52.75 -12.97 -12.05
CA ALA A 180 52.14 -14.00 -12.88
C ALA A 180 51.47 -13.34 -14.09
N PRO A 181 51.38 -14.01 -15.26
CA PRO A 181 50.69 -13.46 -16.44
C PRO A 181 49.16 -13.44 -16.30
N SER A 182 48.61 -14.26 -15.39
CA SER A 182 47.20 -14.26 -15.02
C SER A 182 47.02 -14.84 -13.61
N ARG A 183 45.88 -14.54 -12.99
CA ARG A 183 45.49 -15.09 -11.69
C ARG A 183 44.02 -15.49 -11.73
N THR A 184 43.73 -16.75 -11.39
CA THR A 184 42.37 -17.31 -11.38
C THR A 184 42.01 -17.81 -9.98
N PHE A 185 40.79 -17.54 -9.54
CA PHE A 185 40.29 -17.92 -8.22
C PHE A 185 38.77 -18.15 -8.27
N THR A 186 38.23 -18.81 -7.25
CA THR A 186 36.79 -19.06 -7.09
C THR A 186 36.30 -18.43 -5.79
N ILE A 187 35.19 -17.71 -5.86
CA ILE A 187 34.53 -17.07 -4.71
C ILE A 187 33.04 -17.37 -4.69
N ASN A 188 32.46 -17.40 -3.50
CA ASN A 188 31.03 -17.65 -3.27
C ASN A 188 30.23 -16.34 -3.19
N LYS A 189 28.90 -16.42 -3.29
CA LYS A 189 28.01 -15.26 -3.24
C LYS A 189 28.26 -14.43 -1.99
N GLY A 190 28.37 -13.12 -2.14
CA GLY A 190 28.59 -12.20 -1.02
C GLY A 190 30.01 -12.24 -0.45
N LYS A 191 30.92 -13.06 -0.99
CA LYS A 191 32.36 -13.00 -0.72
C LYS A 191 33.05 -12.13 -1.77
N SER A 192 34.19 -11.58 -1.38
CA SER A 192 35.03 -10.77 -2.24
C SER A 192 36.45 -11.30 -2.34
N TYR A 193 37.19 -10.82 -3.33
CA TYR A 193 38.61 -11.04 -3.51
C TYR A 193 39.27 -9.70 -3.88
N ILE A 194 40.41 -9.40 -3.26
CA ILE A 194 41.06 -8.08 -3.37
C ILE A 194 42.48 -8.26 -3.90
N PHE A 195 42.79 -7.57 -4.99
CA PHE A 195 44.13 -7.43 -5.53
C PHE A 195 44.73 -6.09 -5.14
N GLU A 196 46.01 -6.11 -4.77
CA GLU A 196 46.80 -4.90 -4.55
C GLU A 196 48.15 -4.99 -5.27
N ALA A 197 48.57 -3.88 -5.88
CA ALA A 197 49.96 -3.65 -6.26
C ALA A 197 50.46 -2.35 -5.65
N GLN A 198 51.41 -2.44 -4.72
CA GLN A 198 52.12 -1.28 -4.17
C GLN A 198 53.14 -0.74 -5.17
N SER A 199 53.18 0.58 -5.34
CA SER A 199 53.98 1.22 -6.39
C SER A 199 55.50 1.05 -6.25
N ASN A 200 56.00 0.77 -5.04
CA ASN A 200 57.44 0.61 -4.76
C ASN A 200 57.96 -0.83 -4.94
N LEU A 201 57.09 -1.82 -5.12
CA LEU A 201 57.52 -3.22 -5.29
C LEU A 201 58.13 -3.49 -6.68
N SER A 202 57.70 -2.75 -7.69
CA SER A 202 58.20 -2.86 -9.08
C SER A 202 57.92 -1.56 -9.82
N SER A 203 58.85 -1.13 -10.69
CA SER A 203 58.60 0.01 -11.59
C SER A 203 57.41 -0.26 -12.53
N ASN A 204 57.11 -1.53 -12.82
CA ASN A 204 55.95 -1.92 -13.62
C ASN A 204 54.63 -1.69 -12.87
N ASN A 205 54.61 -1.62 -11.54
CA ASN A 205 53.38 -1.39 -10.76
C ASN A 205 52.80 0.02 -10.95
N LEU A 206 53.61 0.96 -11.45
CA LEU A 206 53.18 2.34 -11.71
C LEU A 206 52.07 2.44 -12.76
N LYS A 207 52.07 1.56 -13.76
CA LYS A 207 51.10 1.58 -14.87
C LYS A 207 50.61 0.19 -15.28
N GLY A 208 51.22 -0.87 -14.77
CA GLY A 208 51.04 -2.22 -15.28
C GLY A 208 49.66 -2.81 -15.04
N LEU A 209 48.89 -2.29 -14.08
CA LEU A 209 47.50 -2.71 -13.82
C LEU A 209 46.44 -1.90 -14.59
N VAL A 210 46.83 -0.80 -15.25
CA VAL A 210 45.88 0.00 -16.03
C VAL A 210 45.41 -0.83 -17.22
N GLY A 211 44.10 -1.00 -17.36
CA GLY A 211 43.53 -1.84 -18.40
C GLY A 211 43.70 -3.36 -18.18
N ALA A 212 43.97 -3.80 -16.95
CA ALA A 212 43.91 -5.23 -16.62
C ALA A 212 42.51 -5.80 -16.93
N LYS A 213 42.44 -6.91 -17.65
CA LYS A 213 41.20 -7.58 -18.04
C LYS A 213 40.72 -8.53 -16.94
N ILE A 214 39.46 -8.41 -16.55
CA ILE A 214 38.80 -9.26 -15.57
C ILE A 214 37.70 -10.04 -16.30
N VAL A 215 37.74 -11.37 -16.21
CA VAL A 215 36.74 -12.26 -16.83
C VAL A 215 36.19 -13.21 -15.78
N ALA A 216 34.87 -13.32 -15.69
CA ALA A 216 34.17 -14.23 -14.80
C ALA A 216 33.19 -15.13 -15.56
N ASP A 217 32.90 -16.32 -15.02
CA ASP A 217 31.86 -17.21 -15.55
C ASP A 217 30.43 -16.76 -15.17
N LYS A 218 30.31 -16.07 -14.03
CA LYS A 218 29.08 -15.53 -13.44
C LYS A 218 29.22 -14.03 -13.16
N PRO A 219 28.11 -13.29 -13.05
CA PRO A 219 28.13 -11.87 -12.71
C PRO A 219 28.91 -11.54 -11.43
N ILE A 220 29.69 -10.46 -11.52
CA ILE A 220 30.46 -9.89 -10.41
C ILE A 220 30.30 -8.37 -10.36
N SER A 221 30.53 -7.77 -9.18
CA SER A 221 30.73 -6.33 -9.00
C SER A 221 32.22 -6.02 -8.88
N VAL A 222 32.68 -4.95 -9.54
CA VAL A 222 34.09 -4.54 -9.55
C VAL A 222 34.25 -3.09 -9.11
N THR A 223 35.08 -2.88 -8.10
CA THR A 223 35.58 -1.56 -7.68
C THR A 223 37.07 -1.51 -7.98
N ASN A 224 37.52 -0.47 -8.68
CA ASN A 224 38.92 -0.37 -9.08
C ASN A 224 39.42 1.08 -9.00
N GLY A 225 40.73 1.21 -8.97
CA GLY A 225 41.39 2.51 -8.89
C GLY A 225 42.63 2.45 -7.99
N ASN A 226 42.85 3.52 -7.26
CA ASN A 226 43.98 3.72 -6.36
C ASN A 226 43.47 4.22 -5.02
N PHE A 227 43.92 3.64 -3.91
CA PHE A 227 43.54 4.15 -2.58
C PHE A 227 44.41 5.33 -2.18
N ASN A 228 45.70 5.26 -2.47
CA ASN A 228 46.62 6.38 -2.37
C ASN A 228 47.31 6.52 -3.72
N SER A 229 47.07 7.62 -4.43
CA SER A 229 47.60 7.86 -5.76
C SER A 229 48.29 9.19 -5.91
N ILE A 230 49.26 9.23 -6.83
CA ILE A 230 49.90 10.44 -7.34
C ILE A 230 49.95 10.29 -8.85
N TYR A 231 49.18 11.09 -9.59
CA TYR A 231 49.06 10.95 -11.05
C TYR A 231 49.49 12.20 -11.82
N THR A 232 49.71 13.32 -11.12
CA THR A 232 50.31 14.52 -11.69
C THR A 232 51.82 14.46 -11.57
N THR A 233 52.53 15.07 -12.52
CA THR A 233 53.98 15.29 -12.44
C THR A 233 54.35 16.58 -11.69
N LYS A 234 53.35 17.41 -11.35
CA LYS A 234 53.53 18.71 -10.70
C LYS A 234 53.58 18.64 -9.16
N ASN A 235 53.28 17.48 -8.59
CA ASN A 235 53.35 17.20 -7.15
C ASN A 235 53.80 15.74 -6.96
N SER A 236 54.62 15.47 -5.95
CA SER A 236 55.12 14.12 -5.63
C SER A 236 54.97 13.75 -4.15
N THR A 237 54.20 14.53 -3.40
CA THR A 237 54.14 14.47 -1.93
C THR A 237 52.74 14.16 -1.42
N ASN A 238 51.71 14.73 -2.03
CA ASN A 238 50.31 14.52 -1.65
C ASN A 238 49.74 13.31 -2.37
N VAL A 239 48.87 12.54 -1.70
CA VAL A 239 48.23 11.35 -2.27
C VAL A 239 46.75 11.40 -1.98
N ASP A 240 45.95 11.02 -2.97
CA ASP A 240 44.49 11.01 -2.89
C ASP A 240 43.93 9.65 -3.27
N VAL A 241 42.69 9.41 -2.84
CA VAL A 241 41.90 8.25 -3.26
C VAL A 241 41.30 8.57 -4.63
N LEU A 242 41.41 7.64 -5.58
CA LEU A 242 40.88 7.77 -6.93
C LEU A 242 40.25 6.43 -7.33
N MET A 243 38.96 6.27 -7.10
CA MET A 243 38.27 5.03 -7.42
C MET A 243 36.78 5.21 -7.66
N ASP A 244 36.21 4.35 -8.49
CA ASP A 244 34.76 4.23 -8.66
C ASP A 244 34.41 2.77 -8.98
N GLN A 245 33.12 2.48 -9.07
CA GLN A 245 32.65 1.19 -9.56
C GLN A 245 32.77 1.13 -11.08
N ALA A 246 33.34 0.05 -11.59
CA ALA A 246 33.38 -0.23 -13.03
C ALA A 246 32.07 -0.84 -13.52
N VAL A 247 31.79 -0.65 -14.80
CA VAL A 247 30.70 -1.32 -15.53
C VAL A 247 31.25 -2.35 -16.50
N PRO A 248 30.51 -3.41 -16.85
CA PRO A 248 31.02 -4.42 -17.75
C PRO A 248 31.04 -3.90 -19.21
N VAL A 249 31.86 -4.52 -20.04
CA VAL A 249 32.20 -4.01 -21.40
C VAL A 249 30.99 -3.86 -22.33
N GLU A 250 29.94 -4.66 -22.13
CA GLU A 250 28.67 -4.58 -22.85
C GLU A 250 27.86 -3.31 -22.56
N ARG A 251 28.24 -2.52 -21.53
CA ARG A 251 27.57 -1.26 -21.14
C ARG A 251 28.35 -0.01 -21.52
N LEU A 252 29.48 -0.18 -22.19
CA LEU A 252 30.30 0.92 -22.67
C LEU A 252 29.74 1.49 -23.97
N GLY A 253 30.20 2.69 -24.30
CA GLY A 253 29.85 3.36 -25.55
C GLY A 253 31.03 4.13 -26.10
N LYS A 254 30.72 5.04 -27.03
CA LYS A 254 31.70 5.69 -27.89
C LYS A 254 31.79 7.19 -27.70
N ASP A 255 30.76 7.83 -27.20
CA ASP A 255 30.65 9.29 -27.11
C ASP A 255 30.49 9.72 -25.65
N PHE A 256 31.30 10.67 -25.21
CA PHE A 256 31.36 11.12 -23.82
C PHE A 256 31.51 12.63 -23.77
N VAL A 257 30.92 13.24 -22.75
CA VAL A 257 31.14 14.64 -22.40
C VAL A 257 31.48 14.72 -20.92
N MET A 258 32.40 15.61 -20.59
CA MET A 258 32.81 15.88 -19.22
C MET A 258 32.81 17.37 -18.97
N VAL A 259 32.60 17.73 -17.71
CA VAL A 259 32.66 19.11 -17.22
C VAL A 259 33.69 19.15 -16.12
N LYS A 260 34.64 20.07 -16.22
CA LYS A 260 35.81 20.18 -15.34
C LYS A 260 35.42 20.23 -13.86
N GLY A 261 36.29 19.71 -13.00
CA GLY A 261 36.22 19.93 -11.55
C GLY A 261 36.56 21.36 -11.15
N ASN A 262 36.86 21.54 -9.87
CA ASN A 262 37.16 22.85 -9.29
C ASN A 262 38.58 23.32 -9.60
N GLY A 263 39.51 22.44 -9.94
CA GLY A 263 40.91 22.79 -10.14
C GLY A 263 41.19 23.59 -11.41
N PRO A 264 42.31 24.32 -11.49
CA PRO A 264 42.78 24.89 -12.75
C PRO A 264 43.05 23.80 -13.79
N ALA A 265 42.68 24.05 -15.05
CA ALA A 265 42.86 23.12 -16.17
C ALA A 265 44.33 22.68 -16.37
N ASN A 266 45.27 23.58 -16.07
CA ASN A 266 46.71 23.32 -16.18
C ASN A 266 47.34 22.77 -14.88
N SER A 267 46.57 22.46 -13.83
CA SER A 267 47.11 21.93 -12.58
C SER A 267 47.69 20.51 -12.71
N GLY A 268 47.26 19.77 -13.73
CA GLY A 268 47.55 18.34 -13.88
C GLY A 268 46.67 17.43 -13.01
N MET A 269 45.75 18.02 -12.22
CA MET A 269 44.75 17.26 -11.46
C MET A 269 43.47 17.03 -12.26
N GLU A 270 43.16 17.92 -13.20
CA GLU A 270 42.07 17.73 -14.17
C GLU A 270 42.59 16.90 -15.35
N ALA A 271 42.00 15.74 -15.61
CA ALA A 271 42.36 14.88 -16.74
C ALA A 271 41.24 13.86 -17.03
N ALA A 272 41.39 13.08 -18.11
CA ALA A 272 40.54 11.92 -18.36
C ALA A 272 41.35 10.69 -18.75
N LEU A 273 41.20 9.62 -17.98
CA LEU A 273 41.77 8.31 -18.28
C LEU A 273 40.83 7.58 -19.24
N VAL A 274 41.32 7.30 -20.43
CA VAL A 274 40.64 6.47 -21.43
C VAL A 274 41.28 5.09 -21.43
N VAL A 275 40.47 4.03 -21.34
CA VAL A 275 40.92 2.62 -21.48
C VAL A 275 40.20 1.97 -22.66
N ALA A 276 40.96 1.47 -23.62
CA ALA A 276 40.40 0.79 -24.79
C ALA A 276 40.02 -0.66 -24.48
N THR A 277 38.86 -1.11 -24.96
CA THR A 277 38.40 -2.50 -24.79
C THR A 277 38.51 -3.33 -26.06
N VAL A 278 38.80 -2.67 -27.19
CA VAL A 278 38.89 -3.25 -28.52
C VAL A 278 40.18 -2.79 -29.18
N ASN A 279 40.80 -3.66 -29.97
CA ASN A 279 42.00 -3.32 -30.72
C ASN A 279 41.74 -2.22 -31.76
N ASN A 280 42.79 -1.45 -32.09
CA ASN A 280 42.72 -0.37 -33.09
C ASN A 280 41.69 0.73 -32.74
N THR A 281 41.55 1.04 -31.46
CA THR A 281 40.72 2.14 -30.98
C THR A 281 41.41 3.48 -31.22
N LYS A 282 40.70 4.41 -31.86
CA LYS A 282 41.15 5.78 -32.18
C LYS A 282 40.29 6.78 -31.42
N LEU A 283 40.91 7.84 -30.91
CA LEU A 283 40.27 8.84 -30.06
C LEU A 283 40.13 10.18 -30.77
N THR A 284 39.01 10.85 -30.54
CA THR A 284 38.70 12.21 -30.99
C THR A 284 38.40 13.04 -29.75
N VAL A 285 39.05 14.21 -29.61
CA VAL A 285 38.85 15.13 -28.48
C VAL A 285 38.43 16.49 -29.01
N ASN A 286 37.30 17.01 -28.52
CA ASN A 286 36.70 18.27 -28.99
C ASN A 286 36.50 18.34 -30.51
N GLY A 287 36.18 17.20 -31.14
CA GLY A 287 36.00 17.08 -32.59
C GLY A 287 37.31 16.88 -33.39
N ASN A 288 38.47 16.92 -32.74
CA ASN A 288 39.76 16.72 -33.37
C ASN A 288 40.27 15.27 -33.15
N LEU A 289 40.51 14.55 -34.25
CA LEU A 289 41.09 13.20 -34.19
C LEU A 289 42.53 13.26 -33.67
N LEU A 290 42.86 12.47 -32.66
CA LEU A 290 44.22 12.29 -32.16
C LEU A 290 45.00 11.33 -33.08
N GLY A 291 45.48 11.85 -34.22
CA GLY A 291 46.07 11.03 -35.29
C GLY A 291 47.28 10.16 -34.91
N SER A 292 48.01 10.50 -33.83
CA SER A 292 49.14 9.73 -33.31
C SER A 292 48.76 8.68 -32.25
N VAL A 293 47.49 8.60 -31.85
CA VAL A 293 47.02 7.71 -30.77
C VAL A 293 46.17 6.59 -31.37
N THR A 294 46.70 5.36 -31.32
CA THR A 294 45.96 4.13 -31.62
C THR A 294 46.16 3.16 -30.47
N LEU A 295 45.06 2.73 -29.84
CA LEU A 295 45.06 1.92 -28.63
C LEU A 295 44.58 0.50 -28.93
N ASN A 296 45.26 -0.50 -28.39
CA ASN A 296 44.77 -1.87 -28.36
C ASN A 296 43.92 -2.15 -27.11
N ALA A 297 43.23 -3.29 -27.06
CA ALA A 297 42.47 -3.67 -25.87
C ALA A 297 43.39 -3.77 -24.64
N GLY A 298 43.07 -3.03 -23.57
CA GLY A 298 43.90 -2.89 -22.38
C GLY A 298 44.85 -1.70 -22.41
N ASP A 299 45.12 -1.12 -23.58
CA ASP A 299 45.90 0.13 -23.66
C ASP A 299 45.07 1.31 -23.14
N HIS A 300 45.78 2.33 -22.65
CA HIS A 300 45.17 3.52 -22.08
C HIS A 300 45.81 4.81 -22.61
N TYR A 301 45.07 5.91 -22.47
CA TYR A 301 45.54 7.25 -22.80
C TYR A 301 45.00 8.26 -21.79
N LEU A 302 45.83 9.23 -21.38
CA LEU A 302 45.45 10.28 -20.44
C LEU A 302 45.25 11.60 -21.19
N VAL A 303 44.00 11.95 -21.46
CA VAL A 303 43.63 13.26 -22.04
C VAL A 303 43.86 14.34 -20.98
N GLN A 304 44.50 15.44 -21.37
CA GLN A 304 45.03 16.42 -20.41
C GLN A 304 43.96 17.44 -20.03
N GLY A 305 44.04 18.00 -18.83
CA GLY A 305 43.11 19.04 -18.38
C GLY A 305 43.14 20.31 -19.24
N THR A 306 44.23 20.57 -19.96
CA THR A 306 44.33 21.69 -20.91
C THR A 306 43.42 21.55 -22.12
N ASP A 307 42.86 20.35 -22.37
CA ASP A 307 41.89 20.11 -23.43
C ASP A 307 40.46 20.54 -23.02
N TYR A 308 40.20 20.90 -21.75
CA TYR A 308 38.93 21.52 -21.37
C TYR A 308 38.79 22.91 -22.00
N ILE A 309 37.70 23.14 -22.72
CA ILE A 309 37.41 24.42 -23.37
C ILE A 309 36.60 25.29 -22.40
N SER A 310 37.08 26.52 -22.15
CA SER A 310 36.34 27.53 -21.40
C SER A 310 35.10 27.95 -22.17
N GLN A 311 33.96 27.91 -21.50
CA GLN A 311 32.67 28.38 -21.99
C GLN A 311 32.24 29.63 -21.18
N VAL A 312 30.95 29.95 -21.23
CA VAL A 312 30.35 31.05 -20.45
C VAL A 312 30.26 30.73 -18.95
N ASN A 313 30.35 31.77 -18.10
CA ASN A 313 30.04 31.73 -16.67
C ASN A 313 30.78 30.65 -15.85
N GLY A 314 32.05 30.39 -16.18
CA GLY A 314 32.91 29.47 -15.41
C GLY A 314 32.64 27.98 -15.66
N ASN A 315 31.88 27.65 -16.73
CA ASN A 315 31.72 26.30 -17.24
C ASN A 315 32.89 25.95 -18.17
N PHE A 316 33.51 24.80 -17.95
CA PHE A 316 34.57 24.25 -18.80
C PHE A 316 34.19 22.82 -19.16
N ASN A 317 34.12 22.50 -20.44
CA ASN A 317 33.70 21.18 -20.90
C ASN A 317 34.64 20.62 -21.96
N MET A 318 34.56 19.30 -22.15
CA MET A 318 35.33 18.56 -23.13
C MET A 318 34.48 17.41 -23.68
N SER A 319 34.56 17.17 -24.99
CA SER A 319 34.02 15.96 -25.61
C SER A 319 35.13 14.97 -25.92
N ILE A 320 34.86 13.69 -25.68
CA ILE A 320 35.72 12.58 -26.09
C ILE A 320 34.85 11.61 -26.87
N SER A 321 35.28 11.22 -28.06
CA SER A 321 34.66 10.11 -28.80
C SER A 321 35.67 9.13 -29.35
N ALA A 322 35.20 7.93 -29.70
CA ALA A 322 36.02 6.86 -30.26
C ALA A 322 35.28 6.04 -31.32
N ASN A 323 36.03 5.34 -32.17
CA ASN A 323 35.45 4.40 -33.13
C ASN A 323 34.94 3.10 -32.49
N ASN A 324 35.43 2.75 -31.29
CA ASN A 324 35.08 1.56 -30.53
C ASN A 324 34.68 1.91 -29.10
N ASN A 325 34.09 0.95 -28.39
CA ASN A 325 33.69 1.13 -26.99
C ASN A 325 34.91 1.31 -26.08
N ILE A 326 34.85 2.30 -25.20
CA ILE A 326 35.93 2.66 -24.27
C ILE A 326 35.40 2.90 -22.86
N TYR A 327 36.28 2.78 -21.87
CA TYR A 327 36.04 3.41 -20.56
C TYR A 327 36.57 4.84 -20.59
N VAL A 328 35.86 5.74 -19.92
CA VAL A 328 36.33 7.10 -19.62
C VAL A 328 36.16 7.35 -18.13
N TYR A 329 37.26 7.62 -17.44
CA TYR A 329 37.26 8.05 -16.05
C TYR A 329 37.75 9.49 -15.99
N GLN A 330 36.94 10.38 -15.43
CA GLN A 330 37.33 11.76 -15.15
C GLN A 330 38.17 11.80 -13.88
N LEU A 331 39.32 12.45 -13.95
CA LEU A 331 40.13 12.85 -12.80
C LEU A 331 39.90 14.34 -12.58
N LEU A 332 39.66 14.72 -11.34
CA LEU A 332 39.27 16.09 -10.98
C LEU A 332 39.94 16.55 -9.69
N ALA A 333 40.01 17.87 -9.49
CA ALA A 333 40.34 18.45 -8.20
C ALA A 333 39.08 19.01 -7.51
N GLY A 334 39.01 18.80 -6.20
CA GLY A 334 37.94 19.26 -5.33
C GLY A 334 38.02 20.74 -4.97
N THR A 335 39.20 21.37 -5.08
CA THR A 335 39.38 22.81 -4.79
C THR A 335 40.10 23.56 -5.92
N SER A 336 39.88 24.89 -5.99
CA SER A 336 40.45 25.76 -7.01
C SER A 336 41.74 26.49 -6.59
N THR A 337 42.03 26.57 -5.28
CA THR A 337 43.18 27.30 -4.71
C THR A 337 43.73 26.60 -3.46
N GLY A 338 44.98 26.90 -3.08
CA GLY A 338 45.63 26.34 -1.88
C GLY A 338 46.09 24.89 -2.07
N ASN A 339 45.27 23.93 -1.65
CA ASN A 339 45.61 22.51 -1.50
C ASN A 339 45.17 21.64 -2.69
N ILE A 340 45.18 22.18 -3.91
CA ILE A 340 44.65 21.56 -5.13
C ILE A 340 45.16 20.10 -5.32
N TYR A 341 46.45 19.86 -5.03
CA TYR A 341 47.11 18.55 -5.20
C TYR A 341 46.77 17.49 -4.15
N ALA A 342 46.00 17.85 -3.13
CA ALA A 342 45.50 16.96 -2.09
C ALA A 342 43.96 16.95 -2.10
N THR A 343 43.36 17.08 -3.28
CA THR A 343 41.89 17.09 -3.43
C THR A 343 41.45 16.31 -4.65
N GLY A 344 42.23 15.29 -5.05
CA GLY A 344 41.88 14.40 -6.16
C GLY A 344 40.56 13.67 -5.93
N GLY A 345 39.89 13.35 -7.03
CA GLY A 345 38.75 12.43 -7.06
C GLY A 345 38.60 11.81 -8.44
N MET A 346 37.89 10.69 -8.53
CA MET A 346 37.66 9.98 -9.79
C MET A 346 36.19 9.65 -10.03
N ASN A 347 35.71 9.91 -11.24
CA ASN A 347 34.36 9.57 -11.70
C ASN A 347 34.41 8.64 -12.90
N PHE A 348 33.69 7.52 -12.88
CA PHE A 348 33.36 6.84 -14.13
C PHE A 348 32.35 7.69 -14.93
N ILE A 349 32.68 8.00 -16.18
CA ILE A 349 31.82 8.79 -17.06
C ILE A 349 31.05 7.85 -17.99
N PRO A 350 29.71 7.82 -17.89
CA PRO A 350 28.89 6.98 -18.76
C PRO A 350 28.86 7.52 -20.19
N PRO A 351 28.69 6.65 -21.19
CA PRO A 351 28.51 7.08 -22.56
C PRO A 351 27.21 7.86 -22.70
N LEU A 352 27.24 8.88 -23.57
CA LEU A 352 26.07 9.64 -23.95
C LEU A 352 25.10 8.79 -24.73
N SER A 353 23.82 8.93 -24.42
CA SER A 353 22.75 8.21 -25.10
C SER A 353 21.44 8.96 -24.96
N CYS A 354 20.56 8.81 -25.94
CA CYS A 354 19.20 9.34 -25.85
C CYS A 354 18.28 8.48 -24.95
N PHE A 355 18.77 7.34 -24.47
CA PHE A 355 18.13 6.47 -23.47
C PHE A 355 18.48 6.81 -22.02
N LEU A 356 19.34 7.81 -21.77
CA LEU A 356 19.58 8.30 -20.40
C LEU A 356 18.26 8.86 -19.82
N PRO A 357 18.07 8.80 -18.49
CA PRO A 357 16.85 9.30 -17.85
C PRO A 357 16.68 10.80 -18.08
N THR A 358 15.45 11.29 -18.00
CA THR A 358 15.12 12.73 -18.08
C THR A 358 15.09 13.41 -16.70
N GLU A 359 15.20 12.63 -15.63
CA GLU A 359 15.17 13.11 -14.25
C GLU A 359 16.15 12.29 -13.39
N ILE A 360 16.85 12.98 -12.50
CA ILE A 360 17.61 12.40 -11.39
C ILE A 360 17.01 12.98 -10.12
N ASN A 361 16.16 12.20 -9.46
CA ASN A 361 15.30 12.67 -8.38
C ASN A 361 15.82 12.19 -7.03
N GLU A 362 16.14 13.14 -6.15
CA GLU A 362 16.60 12.90 -4.78
C GLU A 362 18.02 12.29 -4.66
N ILE A 363 19.08 12.98 -5.10
CA ILE A 363 20.46 12.68 -4.64
C ILE A 363 20.60 13.20 -3.20
N GLY A 364 20.66 12.31 -2.23
CA GLY A 364 20.73 12.70 -0.81
C GLY A 364 22.08 13.28 -0.38
N PHE A 365 22.03 14.36 0.42
CA PHE A 365 23.18 14.94 1.12
C PHE A 365 24.42 15.15 0.24
N ILE A 366 24.27 15.80 -0.92
CA ILE A 366 25.26 15.79 -2.00
C ILE A 366 26.66 16.29 -1.60
N ASN A 367 26.72 17.16 -0.58
CA ASN A 367 27.93 17.82 -0.11
C ASN A 367 28.47 17.25 1.21
N GLU A 368 27.93 16.13 1.72
CA GLU A 368 28.29 15.58 3.02
C GLU A 368 28.94 14.19 2.93
N ILE A 369 29.93 13.96 3.79
CA ILE A 369 30.46 12.64 4.15
C ILE A 369 30.48 12.54 5.68
N GLY A 370 29.65 11.67 6.25
CA GLY A 370 29.44 11.64 7.69
C GLY A 370 28.87 12.98 8.17
N ASN A 371 29.53 13.62 9.14
CA ASN A 371 29.14 14.94 9.62
C ASN A 371 29.94 16.07 8.98
N ASP A 372 30.85 15.75 8.05
CA ASP A 372 31.72 16.71 7.38
C ASP A 372 31.03 17.22 6.11
N SER A 373 31.07 18.55 5.90
CA SER A 373 30.48 19.22 4.74
C SER A 373 31.57 19.83 3.85
N PHE A 374 31.40 19.71 2.54
CA PHE A 374 32.37 20.11 1.52
C PHE A 374 31.77 21.10 0.53
N ASN A 375 32.61 21.84 -0.20
CA ASN A 375 32.13 22.65 -1.32
C ASN A 375 31.90 21.75 -2.52
N ALA A 376 30.64 21.49 -2.87
CA ALA A 376 30.27 20.63 -3.98
C ALA A 376 29.80 21.44 -5.20
N ARG A 377 30.44 21.22 -6.34
CA ARG A 377 30.00 21.69 -7.66
C ARG A 377 29.14 20.63 -8.33
N LEU A 378 28.00 21.03 -8.88
CA LEU A 378 27.11 20.17 -9.67
C LEU A 378 27.29 20.44 -11.17
N ASN A 379 27.68 19.43 -11.91
CA ASN A 379 27.90 19.46 -13.34
C ASN A 379 26.81 18.65 -14.03
N ILE A 380 26.02 19.27 -14.91
CA ILE A 380 24.89 18.61 -15.59
C ILE A 380 25.19 18.54 -17.09
N ILE A 381 24.88 17.42 -17.71
CA ILE A 381 24.99 17.22 -19.16
C ILE A 381 23.62 16.81 -19.69
N THR A 382 23.12 17.48 -20.72
CA THR A 382 21.81 17.17 -21.32
C THR A 382 21.82 17.45 -22.81
N GLN A 383 20.88 16.89 -23.56
CA GLN A 383 20.77 17.19 -24.98
C GLN A 383 20.41 18.66 -25.23
N THR A 384 20.93 19.21 -26.34
CA THR A 384 20.68 20.59 -26.78
C THR A 384 19.18 20.87 -26.92
N GLY A 385 18.74 22.03 -26.41
CA GLY A 385 17.34 22.45 -26.41
C GLY A 385 16.49 21.88 -25.27
N ALA A 386 17.09 21.24 -24.27
CA ALA A 386 16.39 20.82 -23.06
C ALA A 386 16.17 21.98 -22.09
N THR A 387 15.01 21.99 -21.42
CA THR A 387 14.77 22.84 -20.25
C THR A 387 15.21 22.08 -19.01
N VAL A 388 16.13 22.65 -18.23
CA VAL A 388 16.70 22.00 -17.04
C VAL A 388 16.38 22.79 -15.78
N THR A 389 15.93 22.09 -14.73
CA THR A 389 15.71 22.65 -13.39
C THR A 389 16.48 21.87 -12.33
N VAL A 390 16.97 22.56 -11.31
CA VAL A 390 17.54 21.97 -10.09
C VAL A 390 16.68 22.33 -8.90
N ASN A 391 16.18 21.33 -8.18
CA ASN A 391 15.22 21.50 -7.07
C ASN A 391 14.01 22.36 -7.47
N GLY A 392 13.49 22.16 -8.68
CA GLY A 392 12.36 22.90 -9.26
C GLY A 392 12.71 24.27 -9.85
N ASN A 393 13.93 24.77 -9.66
CA ASN A 393 14.35 26.09 -10.15
C ASN A 393 15.07 25.97 -11.50
N PRO A 394 14.65 26.71 -12.56
CA PRO A 394 15.37 26.75 -13.83
C PRO A 394 16.80 27.26 -13.70
N ILE A 395 17.74 26.69 -14.46
CA ILE A 395 19.12 27.18 -14.50
C ILE A 395 19.25 28.25 -15.59
N THR A 396 19.53 29.50 -15.20
CA THR A 396 19.61 30.64 -16.16
C THR A 396 21.02 31.20 -16.33
N THR A 397 21.90 31.07 -15.35
CA THR A 397 23.24 31.69 -15.35
C THR A 397 24.38 30.69 -15.52
N ASN A 398 24.21 29.42 -15.17
CA ASN A 398 25.28 28.42 -15.17
C ASN A 398 25.28 27.47 -16.38
N GLY A 399 24.58 27.86 -17.45
CA GLY A 399 24.42 27.13 -18.72
C GLY A 399 23.10 27.55 -19.39
N PRO A 400 22.73 26.94 -20.53
CA PRO A 400 23.45 25.88 -21.23
C PRO A 400 24.71 26.39 -21.93
N ALA A 401 25.82 25.68 -21.74
CA ALA A 401 27.06 25.91 -22.49
C ALA A 401 27.20 24.87 -23.63
N PRO A 402 27.55 25.30 -24.85
CA PRO A 402 27.76 24.38 -25.97
C PRO A 402 28.96 23.46 -25.74
N VAL A 403 28.97 22.32 -26.42
CA VAL A 403 30.07 21.35 -26.37
C VAL A 403 30.73 21.24 -27.75
N THR A 404 31.95 21.73 -27.86
CA THR A 404 32.74 21.63 -29.11
C THR A 404 32.99 20.17 -29.46
N GLY A 405 32.81 19.81 -30.73
CA GLY A 405 32.92 18.43 -31.21
C GLY A 405 31.68 17.55 -30.96
N ASN A 406 30.71 18.02 -30.16
CA ASN A 406 29.46 17.30 -29.93
C ASN A 406 28.27 18.27 -29.73
N PRO A 407 27.77 18.92 -30.81
CA PRO A 407 26.76 19.98 -30.72
C PRO A 407 25.37 19.50 -30.28
N ASN A 408 25.15 18.18 -30.20
CA ASN A 408 23.90 17.58 -29.76
C ASN A 408 23.72 17.65 -28.23
N TRP A 409 24.77 18.05 -27.50
CA TRP A 409 24.78 18.12 -26.05
C TRP A 409 25.22 19.49 -25.56
N VAL A 410 24.65 19.90 -24.43
CA VAL A 410 25.00 21.11 -23.67
C VAL A 410 25.30 20.74 -22.23
N THR A 411 26.03 21.62 -21.55
CA THR A 411 26.44 21.40 -20.16
C THR A 411 26.04 22.57 -19.28
N TYR A 412 25.83 22.29 -18.00
CA TYR A 412 25.65 23.29 -16.95
C TYR A 412 26.68 23.01 -15.83
N SER A 413 27.18 24.06 -15.18
CA SER A 413 28.14 23.92 -14.07
C SER A 413 27.79 24.87 -12.94
N ILE A 414 27.13 24.35 -11.91
CA ILE A 414 26.64 25.10 -10.76
C ILE A 414 27.69 25.00 -9.65
N PRO A 415 28.33 26.12 -9.25
CA PRO A 415 29.57 26.10 -8.48
C PRO A 415 29.41 25.64 -7.03
N THR A 416 28.23 25.80 -6.42
CA THR A 416 28.00 25.39 -5.03
C THR A 416 26.58 24.87 -4.85
N VAL A 417 26.46 23.62 -4.46
CA VAL A 417 25.20 22.95 -4.12
C VAL A 417 25.32 22.28 -2.74
N SER A 418 24.18 22.11 -2.06
CA SER A 418 24.12 21.43 -0.78
C SER A 418 22.78 20.73 -0.56
N GLY A 419 22.73 19.80 0.39
CA GLY A 419 21.53 19.05 0.74
C GLY A 419 21.11 18.06 -0.34
N ASN A 420 19.80 17.83 -0.47
CA ASN A 420 19.24 16.93 -1.46
C ASN A 420 19.09 17.64 -2.80
N ILE A 421 19.45 16.95 -3.88
CA ILE A 421 19.42 17.50 -5.24
C ILE A 421 18.50 16.68 -6.13
N THR A 422 17.59 17.36 -6.80
CA THR A 422 16.78 16.83 -7.90
C THR A 422 17.11 17.61 -9.16
N VAL A 423 17.46 16.91 -10.23
CA VAL A 423 17.72 17.47 -11.55
C VAL A 423 16.64 16.98 -12.51
N ASN A 424 15.82 17.88 -13.04
CA ASN A 424 14.83 17.56 -14.07
C ASN A 424 15.25 18.19 -15.39
N SER A 425 15.03 17.44 -16.48
CA SER A 425 15.29 17.87 -17.84
C SER A 425 14.16 17.40 -18.76
N THR A 426 13.83 18.19 -19.79
CA THR A 426 12.91 17.74 -20.84
C THR A 426 13.55 16.75 -21.83
N LYS A 427 14.86 16.50 -21.71
CA LYS A 427 15.63 15.55 -22.53
C LYS A 427 16.60 14.74 -21.65
N PRO A 428 17.24 13.69 -22.18
CA PRO A 428 18.17 12.83 -21.44
C PRO A 428 19.25 13.64 -20.71
N VAL A 429 19.49 13.33 -19.43
CA VAL A 429 20.33 14.10 -18.51
C VAL A 429 21.25 13.23 -17.65
N THR A 430 22.44 13.75 -17.34
CA THR A 430 23.37 13.22 -16.32
C THR A 430 23.79 14.32 -15.35
N ALA A 431 24.26 13.94 -14.16
CA ALA A 431 24.76 14.84 -13.13
C ALA A 431 26.05 14.31 -12.48
N GLY A 432 27.16 15.00 -12.66
CA GLY A 432 28.42 14.77 -11.95
C GLY A 432 28.65 15.75 -10.81
N ILE A 433 29.46 15.36 -9.84
CA ILE A 433 29.85 16.16 -8.69
C ILE A 433 31.38 16.22 -8.65
N ALA A 434 31.89 17.42 -8.40
CA ALA A 434 33.27 17.65 -8.01
C ALA A 434 33.24 18.42 -6.69
N ALA A 435 33.77 17.84 -5.62
CA ALA A 435 33.67 18.44 -4.31
C ALA A 435 35.00 18.38 -3.55
N GLY A 436 35.20 19.34 -2.66
CA GLY A 436 36.35 19.36 -1.76
C GLY A 436 36.40 20.56 -0.82
N ASN A 437 37.24 20.44 0.20
CA ASN A 437 37.60 21.54 1.10
C ASN A 437 38.97 21.25 1.73
N GLY A 438 39.83 22.26 1.81
CA GLY A 438 41.19 22.07 2.32
C GLY A 438 41.93 20.99 1.53
N ALA A 439 42.44 19.98 2.23
CA ALA A 439 43.12 18.82 1.64
C ALA A 439 42.19 17.61 1.47
N VAL A 440 40.89 17.79 1.25
CA VAL A 440 39.98 16.68 0.94
C VAL A 440 39.25 16.99 -0.36
N GLY A 441 39.22 16.04 -1.28
CA GLY A 441 38.41 16.09 -2.50
C GLY A 441 37.83 14.73 -2.84
N TYR A 442 36.79 14.73 -3.68
CA TYR A 442 36.15 13.52 -4.20
C TYR A 442 35.30 13.84 -5.44
N GLY A 443 35.01 12.80 -6.22
CA GLY A 443 34.08 12.86 -7.35
C GLY A 443 32.91 11.90 -7.15
N GLY A 444 31.69 12.32 -7.48
CA GLY A 444 30.56 11.39 -7.64
C GLY A 444 29.87 11.58 -8.98
N TYR A 445 29.31 10.53 -9.59
CA TYR A 445 28.63 10.66 -10.88
C TYR A 445 27.30 9.90 -10.93
N PHE A 446 26.24 10.68 -11.10
CA PHE A 446 24.85 10.25 -11.16
C PHE A 446 24.32 10.27 -12.59
N ALA A 447 24.02 9.09 -13.12
CA ALA A 447 23.39 8.93 -14.43
C ALA A 447 22.68 7.59 -14.49
N GLY A 448 21.47 7.55 -15.06
CA GLY A 448 20.96 6.26 -15.52
C GLY A 448 21.80 5.81 -16.69
N PHE A 449 22.36 4.61 -16.65
CA PHE A 449 23.04 4.05 -17.83
C PHE A 449 22.04 3.89 -18.96
N SER A 450 22.47 4.05 -20.21
CA SER A 450 21.70 3.64 -21.38
C SER A 450 21.55 2.12 -21.35
N SER A 451 20.57 1.65 -20.59
CA SER A 451 20.23 0.24 -20.55
C SER A 451 19.08 0.05 -21.51
N ILE A 452 19.25 -0.90 -22.43
CA ILE A 452 18.08 -1.56 -23.00
C ILE A 452 17.34 -2.13 -21.79
N PRO A 453 16.06 -1.77 -21.58
CA PRO A 453 15.33 -2.18 -20.41
C PRO A 453 15.22 -3.71 -20.39
N VAL A 454 15.09 -4.25 -19.19
CA VAL A 454 15.11 -5.69 -18.96
C VAL A 454 13.69 -6.16 -18.75
N ILE A 455 13.40 -7.38 -19.20
CA ILE A 455 12.21 -8.08 -18.78
C ILE A 455 12.40 -8.51 -17.32
N THR A 456 11.64 -7.91 -16.43
CA THR A 456 11.54 -8.27 -15.02
C THR A 456 10.28 -9.10 -14.79
N LYS A 457 10.33 -10.02 -13.82
CA LYS A 457 9.15 -10.76 -13.38
C LYS A 457 8.58 -10.07 -12.15
N THR A 458 7.30 -9.70 -12.22
CA THR A 458 6.52 -9.27 -11.07
C THR A 458 5.45 -10.31 -10.74
N GLY A 459 5.06 -10.35 -9.47
CA GLY A 459 4.17 -11.38 -8.93
C GLY A 459 4.85 -12.73 -8.72
N ASP A 460 4.07 -13.68 -8.21
CA ASP A 460 4.47 -15.05 -7.93
C ASP A 460 3.41 -16.01 -8.47
N CYS A 461 3.62 -17.31 -8.27
CA CYS A 461 2.67 -18.32 -8.74
C CYS A 461 1.29 -18.26 -8.08
N TYR A 462 1.14 -17.47 -7.01
CA TYR A 462 -0.11 -17.31 -6.29
C TYR A 462 -0.86 -16.04 -6.72
N ASN A 463 -0.15 -14.92 -6.85
CA ASN A 463 -0.69 -13.61 -7.21
C ASN A 463 -0.74 -13.36 -8.73
N GLY A 464 -0.28 -14.34 -9.53
CA GLY A 464 -0.15 -14.25 -10.98
C GLY A 464 1.22 -13.70 -11.39
N VAL A 465 1.78 -14.25 -12.47
CA VAL A 465 3.05 -13.77 -13.01
C VAL A 465 2.82 -12.72 -14.08
N LEU A 466 3.62 -11.65 -14.06
CA LEU A 466 3.67 -10.68 -15.14
C LEU A 466 5.14 -10.42 -15.50
N LEU A 467 5.46 -10.56 -16.78
CA LEU A 467 6.73 -10.08 -17.33
C LEU A 467 6.57 -8.60 -17.67
N GLN A 468 7.54 -7.78 -17.29
CA GLN A 468 7.45 -6.34 -17.38
C GLN A 468 8.77 -5.75 -17.89
N VAL A 469 8.65 -4.86 -18.87
CA VAL A 469 9.70 -3.93 -19.29
C VAL A 469 9.39 -2.57 -18.67
N GLU A 470 10.43 -1.77 -18.40
CA GLU A 470 10.25 -0.42 -17.84
C GLU A 470 9.26 0.39 -18.70
N PRO A 471 8.21 0.97 -18.10
CA PRO A 471 7.27 1.81 -18.83
C PRO A 471 7.89 3.18 -19.17
N GLY A 472 7.38 3.85 -20.21
CA GLY A 472 7.84 5.19 -20.65
C GLY A 472 8.45 5.26 -22.06
N TYR A 473 8.52 4.14 -22.79
CA TYR A 473 8.83 4.09 -24.22
C TYR A 473 7.59 4.28 -25.09
N ASP A 474 7.79 4.71 -26.33
CA ASP A 474 6.73 5.03 -27.29
C ASP A 474 6.05 3.77 -27.88
N LEU A 475 6.78 2.66 -27.99
CA LEU A 475 6.26 1.38 -28.50
C LEU A 475 6.90 0.18 -27.78
N TYR A 476 6.13 -0.89 -27.62
CA TYR A 476 6.57 -2.21 -27.18
C TYR A 476 6.08 -3.26 -28.18
N LYS A 477 6.88 -4.29 -28.45
CA LYS A 477 6.44 -5.51 -29.12
C LYS A 477 7.07 -6.73 -28.47
N TRP A 478 6.27 -7.65 -27.98
CA TRP A 478 6.76 -8.86 -27.33
C TRP A 478 6.97 -10.01 -28.32
N PHE A 479 7.95 -10.86 -28.04
CA PHE A 479 8.26 -12.06 -28.80
C PHE A 479 8.36 -13.26 -27.85
N LEU A 480 7.91 -14.43 -28.30
CA LEU A 480 8.10 -15.73 -27.65
C LEU A 480 8.90 -16.63 -28.60
N ASN A 481 10.06 -17.10 -28.15
CA ASN A 481 11.00 -17.92 -28.93
C ASN A 481 11.34 -17.27 -30.30
N GLY A 482 11.46 -15.94 -30.32
CA GLY A 482 11.76 -15.14 -31.52
C GLY A 482 10.56 -14.85 -32.43
N ILE A 483 9.35 -15.32 -32.11
CA ILE A 483 8.12 -15.05 -32.88
C ILE A 483 7.33 -13.94 -32.20
N GLU A 484 6.92 -12.91 -32.95
CA GLU A 484 6.14 -11.78 -32.43
C GLU A 484 4.77 -12.24 -31.90
N ILE A 485 4.43 -11.76 -30.71
CA ILE A 485 3.13 -11.95 -30.07
C ILE A 485 2.22 -10.79 -30.51
N ILE A 486 1.44 -11.02 -31.56
CA ILE A 486 0.59 -9.99 -32.17
C ILE A 486 -0.36 -9.37 -31.14
N GLY A 487 -0.34 -8.03 -31.06
CA GLY A 487 -1.19 -7.25 -30.15
C GLY A 487 -0.61 -7.01 -28.75
N ALA A 488 0.53 -7.63 -28.40
CA ALA A 488 1.23 -7.36 -27.15
C ALA A 488 2.05 -6.06 -27.26
N THR A 489 1.38 -4.90 -27.09
CA THR A 489 1.99 -3.56 -27.18
C THR A 489 2.12 -2.83 -25.85
N ALA A 490 1.73 -3.47 -24.75
CA ALA A 490 1.89 -2.95 -23.40
C ALA A 490 3.33 -3.15 -22.89
N PRO A 491 3.79 -2.35 -21.89
CA PRO A 491 5.06 -2.57 -21.20
C PRO A 491 5.09 -3.87 -20.37
N THR A 492 4.00 -4.64 -20.36
CA THR A 492 3.84 -5.86 -19.58
C THR A 492 3.17 -6.95 -20.41
N ILE A 493 3.50 -8.21 -20.16
CA ILE A 493 2.82 -9.38 -20.71
C ILE A 493 2.61 -10.44 -19.63
N ASN A 494 1.47 -11.13 -19.67
CA ASN A 494 1.23 -12.28 -18.81
C ASN A 494 1.79 -13.53 -19.50
N PRO A 495 2.89 -14.13 -19.03
CA PRO A 495 3.47 -15.28 -19.71
C PRO A 495 2.62 -16.54 -19.52
N ASP A 496 1.75 -16.62 -18.52
CA ASP A 496 0.86 -17.78 -18.32
C ASP A 496 -0.20 -17.91 -19.42
N SER A 497 -0.53 -16.82 -20.14
CA SER A 497 -1.43 -16.88 -21.29
C SER A 497 -0.74 -17.28 -22.61
N HIS A 498 0.58 -17.39 -22.62
CA HIS A 498 1.37 -17.64 -23.83
C HIS A 498 2.28 -18.88 -23.73
N GLY A 499 2.65 -19.30 -22.52
CA GLY A 499 3.35 -20.56 -22.26
C GLY A 499 4.85 -20.39 -21.92
N PRO A 500 5.55 -21.51 -21.64
CA PRO A 500 6.97 -21.53 -21.35
C PRO A 500 7.81 -21.04 -22.53
N GLY A 501 8.99 -20.50 -22.24
CA GLY A 501 10.01 -20.23 -23.26
C GLY A 501 10.68 -18.89 -23.11
N ILE A 502 11.37 -18.48 -24.17
CA ILE A 502 12.22 -17.30 -24.18
C ILE A 502 11.42 -16.08 -24.62
N TYR A 503 11.23 -15.12 -23.73
CA TYR A 503 10.59 -13.85 -24.02
C TYR A 503 11.62 -12.77 -24.36
N THR A 504 11.35 -11.98 -25.39
CA THR A 504 12.04 -10.70 -25.65
C THR A 504 11.01 -9.61 -25.93
N CYS A 505 11.38 -8.34 -25.78
CA CYS A 505 10.53 -7.21 -26.11
C CYS A 505 11.32 -6.17 -26.92
N GLU A 506 10.79 -5.75 -28.07
CA GLU A 506 11.31 -4.63 -28.84
C GLU A 506 10.73 -3.35 -28.27
N ILE A 507 11.58 -2.40 -27.90
CA ILE A 507 11.19 -1.08 -27.42
C ILE A 507 11.63 0.01 -28.41
N THR A 508 10.72 0.93 -28.71
CA THR A 508 11.03 2.11 -29.54
C THR A 508 10.84 3.37 -28.72
N LYS A 509 11.81 4.28 -28.83
CA LYS A 509 11.68 5.66 -28.39
C LYS A 509 11.82 6.54 -29.62
N ASN A 510 10.79 7.31 -29.98
CA ASN A 510 10.66 8.07 -31.22
C ASN A 510 11.82 9.06 -31.44
N SER A 511 12.46 9.51 -30.36
CA SER A 511 13.67 10.35 -30.39
C SER A 511 14.99 9.57 -30.49
N CYS A 512 14.94 8.26 -30.76
CA CYS A 512 16.05 7.29 -30.67
C CYS A 512 15.89 6.14 -31.69
N GLU A 513 16.85 5.21 -31.70
CA GLU A 513 16.76 3.92 -32.38
C GLU A 513 15.87 2.91 -31.61
N THR A 514 15.38 1.88 -32.29
CA THR A 514 14.70 0.74 -31.67
C THR A 514 15.71 -0.23 -31.07
N ARG A 515 15.41 -0.81 -29.89
CA ARG A 515 16.27 -1.79 -29.22
C ARG A 515 15.45 -3.00 -28.76
N LEU A 516 16.02 -4.21 -28.86
CA LEU A 516 15.41 -5.45 -28.38
C LEU A 516 15.99 -5.81 -27.00
N THR A 517 15.14 -6.14 -26.02
CA THR A 517 15.57 -6.57 -24.67
C THR A 517 16.39 -7.86 -24.74
N ALA A 518 17.12 -8.15 -23.67
CA ALA A 518 17.66 -9.50 -23.45
C ALA A 518 16.52 -10.54 -23.38
N GLU A 519 16.88 -11.78 -23.70
CA GLU A 519 16.06 -12.97 -23.53
C GLU A 519 15.73 -13.24 -22.06
N TYR A 520 14.47 -13.53 -21.77
CA TYR A 520 13.98 -13.94 -20.46
C TYR A 520 13.36 -15.33 -20.55
N ASP A 521 13.97 -16.32 -19.91
CA ASP A 521 13.45 -17.69 -19.89
C ASP A 521 12.37 -17.85 -18.82
N TYR A 522 11.13 -18.05 -19.25
CA TYR A 522 9.98 -18.25 -18.38
C TYR A 522 9.65 -19.73 -18.19
N THR A 523 9.66 -20.17 -16.92
CA THR A 523 9.10 -21.45 -16.48
C THR A 523 7.70 -21.25 -15.87
N PRO A 524 6.66 -21.97 -16.35
CA PRO A 524 5.29 -21.87 -15.85
C PRO A 524 5.17 -22.22 -14.38
N CYS A 525 4.20 -21.59 -13.73
CA CYS A 525 3.86 -21.90 -12.35
C CYS A 525 3.20 -23.29 -12.21
N PRO A 526 3.51 -24.04 -11.13
CA PRO A 526 2.78 -25.27 -10.82
C PRO A 526 1.29 -24.95 -10.56
N PRO A 527 0.35 -25.81 -10.99
CA PRO A 527 -1.07 -25.61 -10.73
C PRO A 527 -1.38 -25.61 -9.23
N ILE A 528 -2.33 -24.77 -8.79
CA ILE A 528 -2.80 -24.75 -7.40
C ILE A 528 -3.89 -25.80 -7.23
N THR A 529 -3.60 -26.87 -6.49
CA THR A 529 -4.57 -27.93 -6.22
C THR A 529 -5.63 -27.45 -5.23
N THR A 530 -6.92 -27.62 -5.57
CA THR A 530 -8.04 -27.26 -4.68
C THR A 530 -8.68 -28.51 -4.09
N THR A 531 -8.83 -28.55 -2.75
CA THR A 531 -9.51 -29.65 -2.03
C THR A 531 -10.61 -29.10 -1.13
N THR A 532 -11.75 -29.80 -1.06
CA THR A 532 -12.92 -29.40 -0.25
C THR A 532 -13.18 -30.41 0.86
N TYR A 533 -13.54 -29.92 2.05
CA TYR A 533 -13.95 -30.73 3.20
C TYR A 533 -15.25 -30.20 3.82
N ASP A 534 -16.12 -31.09 4.29
CA ASP A 534 -17.31 -30.75 5.07
C ASP A 534 -17.12 -31.17 6.54
N ILE A 535 -17.38 -30.25 7.48
CA ILE A 535 -17.28 -30.51 8.93
C ILE A 535 -18.47 -29.89 9.68
N GLY A 536 -18.80 -30.43 10.86
CA GLY A 536 -19.71 -29.76 11.79
C GLY A 536 -18.99 -28.63 12.55
N SER A 537 -19.71 -27.57 12.90
CA SER A 537 -19.17 -26.39 13.62
C SER A 537 -18.57 -26.69 14.99
N CYS A 538 -18.75 -27.90 15.51
CA CYS A 538 -18.20 -28.38 16.77
C CYS A 538 -16.88 -29.19 16.61
N ASN A 539 -16.38 -29.37 15.38
CA ASN A 539 -15.24 -30.22 15.07
C ASN A 539 -14.07 -29.45 14.44
N THR A 540 -12.85 -29.98 14.57
CA THR A 540 -11.64 -29.47 13.92
C THR A 540 -11.18 -30.41 12.78
N LYS A 541 -10.46 -29.87 11.79
CA LYS A 541 -9.93 -30.64 10.66
C LYS A 541 -8.41 -30.63 10.65
N VAL A 542 -7.79 -31.81 10.67
CA VAL A 542 -6.34 -31.99 10.55
C VAL A 542 -5.99 -32.49 9.14
N LEU A 543 -4.98 -31.89 8.53
CA LEU A 543 -4.44 -32.23 7.21
C LEU A 543 -2.98 -32.66 7.35
N THR A 544 -2.59 -33.67 6.57
CA THR A 544 -1.18 -34.10 6.43
C THR A 544 -0.71 -33.70 5.04
N PRO A 545 0.15 -32.68 4.90
CA PRO A 545 0.58 -32.21 3.59
C PRO A 545 1.38 -33.26 2.81
N ALA A 546 1.14 -33.33 1.50
CA ALA A 546 1.86 -34.20 0.58
C ALA A 546 1.87 -33.57 -0.82
N PHE A 547 2.97 -33.75 -1.57
CA PHE A 547 3.07 -33.33 -2.97
C PHE A 547 2.13 -34.17 -3.85
N THR A 548 1.50 -33.53 -4.84
CA THR A 548 0.73 -34.24 -5.89
C THR A 548 1.58 -34.51 -7.12
N SER A 549 2.59 -33.67 -7.35
CA SER A 549 3.39 -33.62 -8.58
C SER A 549 4.85 -34.08 -8.40
N SER A 550 5.28 -34.33 -7.16
CA SER A 550 6.66 -34.67 -6.80
C SER A 550 6.71 -35.84 -5.83
N THR A 551 7.76 -36.64 -5.91
CA THR A 551 8.04 -37.73 -4.96
C THR A 551 8.97 -37.30 -3.81
N GLN A 552 9.34 -36.03 -3.73
CA GLN A 552 10.21 -35.53 -2.66
C GLN A 552 9.51 -35.58 -1.30
N PRO A 553 10.21 -35.98 -0.22
CA PRO A 553 9.70 -35.82 1.14
C PRO A 553 9.42 -34.35 1.46
N VAL A 554 8.26 -34.05 2.06
CA VAL A 554 7.93 -32.73 2.60
C VAL A 554 8.84 -32.42 3.78
N VAL A 555 9.38 -31.20 3.84
CA VAL A 555 10.14 -30.69 4.99
C VAL A 555 9.18 -29.98 5.95
N PRO A 556 8.88 -30.53 7.15
CA PRO A 556 7.89 -29.97 8.08
C PRO A 556 8.10 -28.49 8.43
N SER A 557 9.35 -28.08 8.67
CA SER A 557 9.70 -26.71 9.03
C SER A 557 9.44 -25.69 7.91
N ASN A 558 9.26 -26.15 6.67
CA ASN A 558 9.04 -25.31 5.50
C ASN A 558 7.58 -25.34 5.04
N THR A 559 6.67 -25.87 5.87
CA THR A 559 5.23 -25.77 5.66
C THR A 559 4.72 -24.45 6.23
N SER A 560 4.02 -23.65 5.42
CA SER A 560 3.54 -22.33 5.84
C SER A 560 2.12 -22.05 5.35
N ILE A 561 1.37 -21.26 6.13
CA ILE A 561 0.06 -20.72 5.73
C ILE A 561 0.29 -19.39 5.02
N ILE A 562 -0.21 -19.28 3.80
CA ILE A 562 -0.10 -18.09 2.96
C ILE A 562 -1.31 -17.17 3.16
N VAL A 563 -2.51 -17.76 3.28
CA VAL A 563 -3.76 -17.04 3.52
C VAL A 563 -4.50 -17.71 4.66
N GLN A 564 -4.82 -16.93 5.69
CA GLN A 564 -5.64 -17.36 6.81
C GLN A 564 -7.15 -17.36 6.44
N PRO A 565 -7.96 -18.25 7.04
CA PRO A 565 -9.41 -18.22 6.88
C PRO A 565 -10.04 -17.01 7.59
N THR A 566 -11.29 -16.70 7.25
CA THR A 566 -12.05 -15.59 7.86
C THR A 566 -12.86 -16.04 9.07
N ASN A 567 -13.41 -17.25 9.03
CA ASN A 567 -14.39 -17.76 10.01
C ASN A 567 -13.85 -18.91 10.88
N GLY A 568 -12.55 -19.18 10.78
CA GLY A 568 -11.82 -20.16 11.56
C GLY A 568 -10.33 -19.79 11.65
N THR A 569 -9.58 -20.59 12.39
CA THR A 569 -8.14 -20.41 12.61
C THR A 569 -7.38 -21.60 12.07
N VAL A 570 -6.22 -21.36 11.45
CA VAL A 570 -5.32 -22.41 10.96
C VAL A 570 -3.96 -22.32 11.64
N ALA A 571 -3.50 -23.46 12.16
CA ALA A 571 -2.18 -23.61 12.76
C ALA A 571 -1.38 -24.74 12.09
N VAL A 572 -0.07 -24.55 11.97
CA VAL A 572 0.88 -25.56 11.49
C VAL A 572 1.67 -26.11 12.68
N ASN A 573 1.75 -27.42 12.80
CA ASN A 573 2.69 -28.05 13.72
C ASN A 573 4.10 -28.01 13.11
N PRO A 574 5.07 -27.28 13.69
CA PRO A 574 6.39 -27.09 13.07
C PRO A 574 7.24 -28.37 13.05
N THR A 575 6.92 -29.37 13.88
CA THR A 575 7.64 -30.64 13.96
C THR A 575 7.11 -31.66 12.94
N THR A 576 5.79 -31.71 12.75
CA THR A 576 5.15 -32.73 11.89
C THR A 576 4.69 -32.18 10.54
N GLY A 577 4.60 -30.87 10.38
CA GLY A 577 4.06 -30.20 9.19
C GLY A 577 2.53 -30.29 9.10
N GLN A 578 1.86 -30.93 10.05
CA GLN A 578 0.40 -31.06 10.04
C GLN A 578 -0.29 -29.72 10.20
N ILE A 579 -1.40 -29.55 9.47
CA ILE A 579 -2.18 -28.32 9.44
C ILE A 579 -3.52 -28.58 10.13
N THR A 580 -3.88 -27.78 11.12
CA THR A 580 -5.14 -27.90 11.87
C THR A 580 -6.02 -26.68 11.64
N TYR A 581 -7.22 -26.89 11.10
CA TYR A 581 -8.28 -25.89 10.97
C TYR A 581 -9.29 -26.03 12.11
N THR A 582 -9.63 -24.91 12.76
CA THR A 582 -10.60 -24.83 13.86
C THR A 582 -11.62 -23.74 13.57
N PRO A 583 -12.93 -24.04 13.42
CA PRO A 583 -13.98 -23.04 13.31
C PRO A 583 -14.00 -22.08 14.52
N ASN A 584 -14.36 -20.81 14.31
CA ASN A 584 -14.53 -19.85 15.39
C ASN A 584 -15.68 -20.25 16.34
N PRO A 585 -15.63 -19.90 17.63
CA PRO A 585 -16.75 -20.16 18.54
C PRO A 585 -18.01 -19.33 18.17
N ALA A 586 -19.19 -19.83 18.57
CA ALA A 586 -20.49 -19.13 18.46
C ALA A 586 -21.06 -18.87 17.05
N LEU A 587 -20.77 -19.74 16.09
CA LEU A 587 -21.34 -19.69 14.73
C LEU A 587 -22.85 -19.99 14.73
N THR A 588 -23.63 -19.21 13.97
CA THR A 588 -25.11 -19.30 13.94
C THR A 588 -25.70 -19.78 12.61
N THR A 589 -24.91 -19.80 11.53
CA THR A 589 -25.32 -20.25 10.19
C THR A 589 -24.18 -21.01 9.51
N ASP A 590 -24.50 -21.88 8.56
CA ASP A 590 -23.52 -22.53 7.67
C ASP A 590 -22.66 -21.49 6.96
N PHE A 591 -21.38 -21.80 6.77
CA PHE A 591 -20.46 -20.96 6.01
C PHE A 591 -19.39 -21.80 5.34
N THR A 592 -18.81 -21.24 4.30
CA THR A 592 -17.62 -21.79 3.65
C THR A 592 -16.44 -20.91 3.99
N ASP A 593 -15.36 -21.54 4.43
CA ASP A 593 -14.09 -20.90 4.71
C ASP A 593 -13.03 -21.36 3.72
N THR A 594 -12.04 -20.52 3.47
CA THR A 594 -10.94 -20.88 2.56
C THR A 594 -9.60 -20.44 3.11
N PHE A 595 -8.60 -21.30 3.00
CA PHE A 595 -7.21 -20.97 3.33
C PHE A 595 -6.25 -21.60 2.33
N THR A 596 -5.05 -21.03 2.22
CA THR A 596 -4.02 -21.50 1.30
C THR A 596 -2.75 -21.80 2.07
N TYR A 597 -2.12 -22.94 1.79
CA TYR A 597 -0.84 -23.31 2.37
C TYR A 597 0.18 -23.73 1.30
N TYR A 598 1.45 -23.68 1.67
CA TYR A 598 2.61 -24.01 0.86
C TYR A 598 3.44 -25.11 1.52
N ILE A 599 4.02 -26.00 0.71
CA ILE A 599 5.00 -27.00 1.15
C ILE A 599 6.25 -27.00 0.26
N GLN A 600 7.38 -27.37 0.86
CA GLN A 600 8.66 -27.52 0.18
C GLN A 600 9.30 -28.88 0.48
N GLY A 601 9.90 -29.47 -0.56
CA GLY A 601 10.66 -30.71 -0.49
C GLY A 601 12.14 -30.47 -0.24
N ASN A 602 12.89 -31.55 -0.06
CA ASN A 602 14.33 -31.52 0.27
C ASN A 602 15.27 -31.77 -0.93
N GLY A 603 14.77 -31.75 -2.18
CA GLY A 603 15.57 -32.01 -3.38
C GLY A 603 16.40 -30.83 -3.88
N ASN A 604 17.15 -31.04 -4.97
CA ASN A 604 17.90 -29.99 -5.67
C ASN A 604 17.67 -30.08 -7.21
N PRO A 605 16.85 -29.20 -7.81
CA PRO A 605 16.11 -28.13 -7.13
C PRO A 605 15.00 -28.69 -6.21
N ALA A 606 14.71 -27.96 -5.14
CA ALA A 606 13.66 -28.32 -4.19
C ALA A 606 12.30 -28.18 -4.86
N ALA A 607 11.47 -29.23 -4.78
CA ALA A 607 10.10 -29.16 -5.25
C ALA A 607 9.27 -28.27 -4.29
N PHE A 608 8.31 -27.54 -4.83
CA PHE A 608 7.38 -26.73 -4.06
C PHE A 608 6.00 -26.74 -4.70
N GLU A 609 4.95 -26.69 -3.87
CA GLU A 609 3.55 -26.78 -4.32
C GLU A 609 2.63 -25.99 -3.40
N TYR A 610 1.56 -25.42 -3.98
CA TYR A 610 0.54 -24.63 -3.29
C TYR A 610 -0.80 -25.37 -3.28
N PHE A 611 -1.51 -25.28 -2.16
CA PHE A 611 -2.80 -25.93 -1.96
C PHE A 611 -3.85 -24.94 -1.48
N LYS A 612 -4.99 -24.88 -2.16
CA LYS A 612 -6.18 -24.17 -1.72
C LYS A 612 -7.13 -25.14 -1.02
N ILE A 613 -7.48 -24.86 0.23
CA ILE A 613 -8.41 -25.66 1.00
C ILE A 613 -9.71 -24.89 1.17
N VAL A 614 -10.81 -25.54 0.84
CA VAL A 614 -12.18 -25.08 1.08
C VAL A 614 -12.77 -25.92 2.20
N VAL A 615 -13.28 -25.28 3.25
CA VAL A 615 -13.94 -25.96 4.37
C VAL A 615 -15.37 -25.47 4.47
N ASN A 616 -16.34 -26.33 4.17
CA ASN A 616 -17.75 -26.07 4.42
C ASN A 616 -18.05 -26.48 5.86
N THR A 617 -18.49 -25.53 6.67
CA THR A 617 -18.82 -25.76 8.07
C THR A 617 -20.33 -25.71 8.25
N HIS A 618 -20.92 -26.79 8.75
CA HIS A 618 -22.35 -26.93 9.00
C HIS A 618 -22.69 -26.64 10.46
N VAL A 619 -23.65 -25.75 10.68
CA VAL A 619 -24.16 -25.37 12.01
C VAL A 619 -25.48 -26.08 12.28
N LEU A 620 -25.49 -26.97 13.27
CA LEU A 620 -26.72 -27.64 13.71
C LEU A 620 -27.69 -26.63 14.37
N THR A 621 -28.89 -26.48 13.80
CA THR A 621 -30.00 -25.68 14.33
C THR A 621 -31.22 -26.55 14.61
N VAL A 622 -31.94 -26.23 15.69
CA VAL A 622 -33.14 -26.96 16.14
C VAL A 622 -34.24 -25.98 16.56
N THR A 623 -35.49 -26.35 16.34
CA THR A 623 -36.70 -25.56 16.63
C THR A 623 -37.70 -26.36 17.46
N ASN A 624 -38.55 -25.67 18.22
CA ASN A 624 -39.63 -26.28 19.00
C ASN A 624 -40.91 -26.43 18.14
N ASP A 625 -41.79 -27.39 18.44
CA ASP A 625 -43.02 -27.66 17.66
C ASP A 625 -44.26 -28.06 18.51
N VAL A 626 -45.45 -28.18 17.91
CA VAL A 626 -46.75 -28.48 18.56
C VAL A 626 -47.59 -29.53 17.78
N LEU A 627 -48.25 -30.48 18.47
CA LEU A 627 -49.10 -31.55 17.87
C LEU A 627 -50.54 -31.61 18.46
N PHE A 628 -51.54 -32.14 17.72
CA PHE A 628 -52.98 -32.18 18.10
C PHE A 628 -53.63 -33.59 17.97
N SER A 629 -54.69 -33.89 18.77
CA SER A 629 -55.49 -35.15 18.73
C SER A 629 -56.96 -34.98 19.18
N CYS A 630 -57.88 -35.94 18.98
CA CYS A 630 -59.22 -35.83 19.61
C CYS A 630 -59.10 -36.15 21.11
N ALA A 631 -59.70 -35.32 21.97
CA ALA A 631 -59.75 -35.61 23.39
C ALA A 631 -60.63 -36.84 23.65
N ASP A 632 -60.08 -37.83 24.35
CA ASP A 632 -60.89 -38.91 24.91
C ASP A 632 -61.68 -38.41 26.13
N VAL A 633 -62.50 -39.30 26.72
CA VAL A 633 -63.31 -39.00 27.91
C VAL A 633 -62.47 -38.63 29.15
N SER A 634 -61.18 -38.93 29.15
CA SER A 634 -60.23 -38.60 30.23
C SER A 634 -59.48 -37.28 29.96
N GLY A 635 -59.71 -36.64 28.80
CA GLY A 635 -59.05 -35.42 28.37
C GLY A 635 -57.66 -35.63 27.75
N ASN A 636 -57.21 -36.87 27.54
CA ASN A 636 -55.92 -37.17 26.91
C ASN A 636 -56.02 -37.27 25.38
N GLY A 637 -54.90 -37.05 24.70
CA GLY A 637 -54.75 -37.22 23.26
C GLY A 637 -53.72 -38.30 22.90
N THR A 638 -53.86 -38.91 21.73
CA THR A 638 -52.84 -39.82 21.15
C THR A 638 -52.07 -39.09 20.05
N TYR A 639 -50.74 -39.00 20.17
CA TYR A 639 -49.84 -38.18 19.35
C TYR A 639 -48.75 -38.98 18.64
N ASN A 640 -48.38 -38.56 17.42
CA ASN A 640 -47.21 -39.06 16.71
C ASN A 640 -46.07 -38.03 16.77
N LEU A 641 -45.11 -38.23 17.68
CA LEU A 641 -44.00 -37.29 17.91
C LEU A 641 -43.03 -37.18 16.72
N LYS A 642 -43.05 -38.14 15.78
CA LYS A 642 -42.20 -38.10 14.57
C LYS A 642 -42.70 -37.09 13.53
N THR A 643 -43.92 -36.59 13.65
CA THR A 643 -44.43 -35.55 12.75
C THR A 643 -44.06 -34.14 13.21
N ALA A 644 -43.32 -34.00 14.32
CA ALA A 644 -42.86 -32.71 14.81
C ALA A 644 -41.71 -32.13 13.95
N SER A 645 -41.85 -30.90 13.48
CA SER A 645 -40.90 -30.15 12.65
C SER A 645 -39.79 -29.50 13.48
N ILE A 646 -38.84 -30.32 13.94
CA ILE A 646 -37.81 -29.90 14.93
C ILE A 646 -36.47 -29.45 14.35
N SER A 647 -36.21 -29.69 13.07
CA SER A 647 -35.06 -29.14 12.34
C SER A 647 -35.33 -29.26 10.84
N THR A 648 -34.86 -28.28 10.08
CA THR A 648 -34.95 -28.27 8.61
C THR A 648 -33.72 -28.88 7.95
N ILE A 649 -32.72 -29.30 8.74
CA ILE A 649 -31.47 -29.89 8.24
C ILE A 649 -31.72 -31.34 7.80
N PRO A 650 -31.43 -31.71 6.55
CA PRO A 650 -31.56 -33.10 6.11
C PRO A 650 -30.52 -34.01 6.79
N GLY A 651 -30.86 -35.28 6.99
CA GLY A 651 -29.92 -36.29 7.53
C GLY A 651 -29.70 -36.28 9.05
N ILE A 652 -30.56 -35.59 9.81
CA ILE A 652 -30.54 -35.62 11.27
C ILE A 652 -30.90 -37.00 11.84
N THR A 653 -30.37 -37.33 13.01
CA THR A 653 -30.86 -38.42 13.87
C THR A 653 -31.52 -37.83 15.11
N VAL A 654 -32.68 -38.37 15.53
CA VAL A 654 -33.50 -37.81 16.61
C VAL A 654 -33.87 -38.87 17.64
N GLY A 655 -33.60 -38.60 18.93
CA GLY A 655 -34.12 -39.36 20.07
C GLY A 655 -35.09 -38.53 20.91
N TYR A 656 -36.20 -39.11 21.39
CA TYR A 656 -37.24 -38.41 22.15
C TYR A 656 -37.21 -38.78 23.63
N PHE A 657 -37.43 -37.80 24.51
CA PHE A 657 -37.28 -37.91 25.95
C PHE A 657 -38.38 -37.16 26.69
N THR A 658 -38.72 -37.61 27.90
CA THR A 658 -39.71 -36.95 28.77
C THR A 658 -39.15 -35.74 29.51
N ASN A 659 -37.82 -35.55 29.52
CA ASN A 659 -37.16 -34.46 30.22
C ASN A 659 -35.93 -33.92 29.46
N ALA A 660 -35.54 -32.67 29.78
CA ALA A 660 -34.44 -31.97 29.12
C ALA A 660 -33.05 -32.57 29.40
N ASN A 661 -32.88 -33.35 30.46
CA ASN A 661 -31.61 -34.01 30.80
C ASN A 661 -31.36 -35.30 30.00
N LEU A 662 -32.27 -35.66 29.08
CA LEU A 662 -32.16 -36.84 28.21
C LEU A 662 -32.09 -38.18 28.96
N THR A 663 -32.70 -38.25 30.17
CA THR A 663 -32.62 -39.45 31.05
C THR A 663 -33.86 -40.35 30.99
N GLY A 664 -34.93 -39.95 30.31
CA GLY A 664 -36.19 -40.71 30.20
C GLY A 664 -36.62 -40.93 28.74
N PRO A 665 -36.05 -41.89 28.00
CA PRO A 665 -36.34 -42.11 26.58
C PRO A 665 -37.78 -42.58 26.35
N ILE A 666 -38.45 -42.01 25.35
CA ILE A 666 -39.80 -42.38 24.94
C ILE A 666 -39.71 -43.56 23.96
N ALA A 667 -40.15 -44.74 24.40
CA ALA A 667 -40.01 -45.99 23.65
C ALA A 667 -40.91 -46.09 22.40
N ASN A 668 -42.10 -45.46 22.41
CA ASN A 668 -43.05 -45.49 21.28
C ASN A 668 -43.48 -44.08 20.84
N PRO A 669 -42.63 -43.36 20.10
CA PRO A 669 -42.93 -42.00 19.65
C PRO A 669 -44.02 -41.92 18.57
N LEU A 670 -44.39 -43.02 17.91
CA LEU A 670 -45.42 -43.00 16.85
C LEU A 670 -46.85 -42.90 17.40
N ASN A 671 -47.08 -43.40 18.61
CA ASN A 671 -48.40 -43.47 19.25
C ASN A 671 -48.27 -43.12 20.74
N TYR A 672 -47.70 -41.95 21.03
CA TYR A 672 -47.55 -41.47 22.39
C TYR A 672 -48.91 -41.00 22.94
N ASN A 673 -49.46 -41.71 23.92
CA ASN A 673 -50.65 -41.29 24.64
C ASN A 673 -50.23 -40.53 25.90
N GLY A 674 -50.65 -39.28 26.02
CA GLY A 674 -50.28 -38.45 27.16
C GLY A 674 -51.18 -37.23 27.31
N PRO A 675 -51.09 -36.57 28.47
CA PRO A 675 -51.78 -35.32 28.69
C PRO A 675 -51.17 -34.20 27.83
N VAL A 676 -51.88 -33.08 27.77
CA VAL A 676 -51.32 -31.81 27.29
C VAL A 676 -50.05 -31.50 28.11
N GLY A 677 -48.93 -31.22 27.42
CA GLY A 677 -47.62 -31.06 28.04
C GLY A 677 -46.47 -30.97 27.05
N THR A 678 -45.22 -31.11 27.53
CA THR A 678 -44.00 -30.95 26.72
C THR A 678 -43.08 -32.18 26.81
N VAL A 679 -42.53 -32.60 25.66
CA VAL A 679 -41.49 -33.63 25.52
C VAL A 679 -40.27 -33.06 24.78
N TYR A 680 -39.10 -33.71 24.85
CA TYR A 680 -37.84 -33.20 24.31
C TYR A 680 -37.26 -34.11 23.24
N ALA A 681 -36.54 -33.54 22.26
CA ALA A 681 -35.88 -34.25 21.17
C ALA A 681 -34.39 -33.90 21.12
N ASN A 682 -33.50 -34.89 21.27
CA ASN A 682 -32.06 -34.73 21.02
C ASN A 682 -31.77 -34.99 19.54
N VAL A 683 -31.26 -33.96 18.86
CA VAL A 683 -30.99 -33.95 17.42
C VAL A 683 -29.48 -33.96 17.21
N THR A 684 -28.99 -34.88 16.37
CA THR A 684 -27.57 -34.98 16.01
C THR A 684 -27.35 -34.91 14.51
N SER A 685 -26.32 -34.16 14.07
CA SER A 685 -25.88 -34.08 12.66
C SER A 685 -24.42 -33.60 12.56
N TYR A 686 -23.65 -34.10 11.59
CA TYR A 686 -22.23 -33.78 11.35
C TYR A 686 -21.33 -33.85 12.61
N GLY A 687 -21.64 -34.77 13.53
CA GLY A 687 -20.94 -34.96 14.81
C GLY A 687 -21.33 -33.98 15.92
N CYS A 688 -22.27 -33.07 15.69
CA CYS A 688 -22.79 -32.12 16.69
C CYS A 688 -24.16 -32.57 17.25
N SER A 689 -24.52 -32.13 18.47
CA SER A 689 -25.76 -32.48 19.19
C SER A 689 -26.45 -31.24 19.79
N LYS A 690 -27.79 -31.13 19.67
CA LYS A 690 -28.63 -30.07 20.29
C LYS A 690 -30.02 -30.60 20.69
N VAL A 691 -30.72 -29.92 21.60
CA VAL A 691 -32.03 -30.34 22.15
C VAL A 691 -33.16 -29.38 21.73
N ALA A 692 -34.31 -29.92 21.31
CA ALA A 692 -35.56 -29.23 21.00
C ALA A 692 -36.73 -29.67 21.90
N ALA A 693 -37.79 -28.87 22.01
CA ALA A 693 -39.01 -29.15 22.78
C ALA A 693 -40.27 -29.27 21.89
N ILE A 694 -41.20 -30.19 22.22
CA ILE A 694 -42.44 -30.47 21.48
C ILE A 694 -43.65 -30.40 22.44
N THR A 695 -44.69 -29.64 22.09
CA THR A 695 -45.91 -29.42 22.89
C THR A 695 -47.14 -30.18 22.34
N LEU A 696 -48.09 -30.64 23.16
CA LEU A 696 -49.21 -31.54 22.76
C LEU A 696 -50.63 -31.00 23.12
N ASN A 697 -51.66 -31.04 22.22
CA ASN A 697 -53.03 -30.40 22.29
C ASN A 697 -54.26 -31.22 21.72
N THR A 698 -55.55 -30.76 21.71
CA THR A 698 -56.77 -31.51 21.21
C THR A 698 -57.91 -30.78 20.36
N PHE A 699 -58.87 -31.48 19.66
CA PHE A 699 -59.95 -30.97 18.69
C PHE A 699 -61.44 -30.75 19.19
N PRO A 700 -62.34 -29.96 18.50
CA PRO A 700 -63.76 -29.56 18.90
C PRO A 700 -65.01 -30.05 18.04
N VAL A 701 -66.30 -29.77 18.43
CA VAL A 701 -67.65 -30.25 17.90
C VAL A 701 -68.58 -29.11 17.30
N PRO A 702 -69.51 -29.32 16.31
CA PRO A 702 -70.24 -28.23 15.59
C PRO A 702 -71.31 -27.46 16.38
N VAL A 703 -71.41 -26.15 16.10
CA VAL A 703 -72.43 -25.23 16.65
C VAL A 703 -73.07 -24.42 15.51
N ILE A 704 -74.40 -24.47 15.35
CA ILE A 704 -75.17 -23.70 14.34
C ILE A 704 -75.90 -22.53 15.00
N ASN A 705 -75.82 -21.34 14.41
CA ASN A 705 -76.61 -20.17 14.76
C ASN A 705 -77.10 -19.45 13.49
N THR A 706 -78.36 -19.67 13.09
CA THR A 706 -78.90 -19.07 11.85
C THR A 706 -79.53 -17.68 12.03
N THR A 707 -79.64 -17.20 13.27
CA THR A 707 -80.16 -15.85 13.57
C THR A 707 -79.19 -14.73 13.20
N SER A 708 -77.94 -15.08 12.87
CA SER A 708 -76.88 -14.16 12.45
C SER A 708 -76.97 -13.71 10.99
N PHE A 709 -77.85 -14.31 10.17
CA PHE A 709 -77.92 -14.05 8.74
C PHE A 709 -79.28 -13.47 8.34
N ASN A 710 -79.36 -12.14 8.22
CA ASN A 710 -80.48 -11.40 7.61
C ASN A 710 -79.93 -10.68 6.37
N ALA A 711 -80.22 -11.17 5.16
CA ALA A 711 -79.59 -10.65 3.94
C ALA A 711 -80.30 -9.40 3.42
N ASN A 712 -79.83 -8.20 3.76
CA ASN A 712 -80.14 -6.97 3.04
C ASN A 712 -79.11 -6.79 1.90
N SER A 713 -79.47 -7.07 0.66
CA SER A 713 -78.52 -7.04 -0.48
C SER A 713 -78.82 -5.89 -1.45
N CYS A 714 -77.78 -5.34 -2.07
CA CYS A 714 -77.89 -4.23 -3.02
C CYS A 714 -78.19 -4.76 -4.43
N ALA A 715 -79.21 -4.20 -5.09
CA ALA A 715 -79.53 -4.56 -6.48
C ALA A 715 -78.37 -4.18 -7.41
N SER A 716 -77.99 -5.09 -8.32
CA SER A 716 -77.14 -4.73 -9.46
C SER A 716 -77.94 -3.78 -10.36
N ASP A 717 -77.40 -2.58 -10.57
CA ASP A 717 -78.09 -1.40 -11.11
C ASP A 717 -78.37 -1.45 -12.62
N ILE A 718 -78.38 -2.64 -13.21
CA ILE A 718 -78.80 -2.88 -14.59
C ILE A 718 -80.23 -3.46 -14.69
N ASP A 719 -80.74 -4.20 -13.69
CA ASP A 719 -82.10 -4.80 -13.76
C ASP A 719 -82.92 -4.86 -12.45
N GLY A 720 -82.34 -4.56 -11.28
CA GLY A 720 -83.05 -4.55 -10.00
C GLY A 720 -83.11 -5.90 -9.24
N SER A 721 -82.40 -6.95 -9.68
CA SER A 721 -82.37 -8.27 -9.03
C SER A 721 -81.20 -8.45 -8.03
N VAL A 722 -81.35 -9.36 -7.05
CA VAL A 722 -80.30 -9.75 -6.08
C VAL A 722 -79.88 -11.21 -6.27
N HIS A 723 -78.57 -11.45 -6.34
CA HIS A 723 -77.96 -12.77 -6.48
C HIS A 723 -77.29 -13.21 -5.17
N ILE A 724 -77.55 -14.44 -4.72
CA ILE A 724 -76.99 -15.07 -3.52
C ILE A 724 -76.21 -16.32 -3.88
N ASN A 725 -75.11 -16.54 -3.16
CA ASN A 725 -74.37 -17.79 -3.21
C ASN A 725 -74.30 -18.43 -1.82
N PHE A 726 -74.94 -19.59 -1.64
CA PHE A 726 -75.00 -20.31 -0.36
C PHE A 726 -73.64 -20.82 0.14
N ASN A 727 -72.63 -20.94 -0.75
CA ASN A 727 -71.26 -21.20 -0.32
C ASN A 727 -70.70 -20.08 0.57
N ASN A 728 -71.20 -18.85 0.42
CA ASN A 728 -70.81 -17.69 1.23
C ASN A 728 -71.67 -17.53 2.49
N VAL A 729 -72.88 -18.12 2.49
CA VAL A 729 -73.82 -18.09 3.63
C VAL A 729 -73.40 -19.10 4.70
N THR A 730 -72.95 -20.28 4.28
CA THR A 730 -72.59 -21.42 5.13
C THR A 730 -71.64 -21.09 6.30
N PRO A 731 -70.53 -20.35 6.08
CA PRO A 731 -69.58 -20.07 7.15
C PRO A 731 -70.06 -19.10 8.22
N GLN A 732 -71.13 -18.35 7.95
CA GLN A 732 -71.63 -17.31 8.84
C GLN A 732 -72.63 -17.84 9.87
N ILE A 733 -73.21 -19.00 9.58
CA ILE A 733 -74.25 -19.64 10.40
C ILE A 733 -73.77 -20.92 11.07
N VAL A 734 -72.62 -21.47 10.69
CA VAL A 734 -72.01 -22.65 11.32
C VAL A 734 -70.59 -22.29 11.76
N ALA A 735 -70.29 -22.31 13.07
CA ALA A 735 -68.96 -22.03 13.57
C ALA A 735 -67.98 -23.12 13.13
N ASN A 736 -66.81 -22.73 12.61
CA ASN A 736 -65.84 -23.64 11.97
C ASN A 736 -66.46 -24.45 10.81
N SER A 737 -67.37 -23.85 10.03
CA SER A 737 -68.09 -24.54 8.94
C SER A 737 -67.21 -25.32 7.96
N ALA A 738 -65.95 -24.93 7.77
CA ALA A 738 -65.03 -25.61 6.87
C ALA A 738 -64.77 -27.07 7.27
N ILE A 739 -64.94 -27.40 8.55
CA ILE A 739 -64.88 -28.78 9.06
C ILE A 739 -66.27 -29.42 9.17
N PHE A 740 -67.30 -28.84 8.52
CA PHE A 740 -68.67 -29.36 8.42
C PHE A 740 -69.24 -29.30 6.97
N THR A 741 -70.11 -30.23 6.59
CA THR A 741 -70.87 -30.27 5.34
C THR A 741 -72.26 -29.71 5.60
N VAL A 742 -72.69 -28.71 4.81
CA VAL A 742 -73.93 -27.94 5.06
C VAL A 742 -74.81 -27.84 3.81
N ASN A 743 -76.12 -28.15 3.93
CA ASN A 743 -77.10 -28.17 2.83
C ASN A 743 -78.34 -27.29 3.11
N TYR A 744 -79.01 -26.80 2.04
CA TYR A 744 -80.11 -25.81 2.09
C TYR A 744 -81.40 -26.26 1.38
N TYR A 745 -82.56 -25.86 1.90
CA TYR A 745 -83.88 -26.32 1.43
C TYR A 745 -84.95 -25.21 1.50
N LEU A 746 -85.95 -25.26 0.61
CA LEU A 746 -87.16 -24.40 0.71
C LEU A 746 -88.22 -25.00 1.64
N ASN A 747 -88.13 -26.30 1.95
CA ASN A 747 -89.04 -27.02 2.84
C ASN A 747 -88.27 -27.57 4.06
N GLN A 748 -88.83 -27.36 5.25
CA GLN A 748 -88.23 -27.79 6.53
C GLN A 748 -88.15 -29.32 6.69
N ALA A 749 -89.15 -30.07 6.21
CA ALA A 749 -89.21 -31.52 6.41
C ALA A 749 -88.05 -32.24 5.69
N ASP A 750 -87.66 -31.75 4.52
CA ASP A 750 -86.57 -32.30 3.72
C ASP A 750 -85.19 -32.07 4.36
N ALA A 751 -85.01 -30.94 5.06
CA ALA A 751 -83.79 -30.63 5.77
C ALA A 751 -83.52 -31.59 6.94
N ILE A 752 -84.57 -32.06 7.63
CA ILE A 752 -84.44 -33.01 8.75
C ILE A 752 -84.07 -34.40 8.25
N ALA A 753 -84.75 -34.89 7.21
CA ALA A 753 -84.52 -36.21 6.63
C ALA A 753 -83.20 -36.30 5.85
N GLY A 754 -82.70 -35.19 5.32
CA GLY A 754 -81.50 -35.17 4.50
C GLY A 754 -81.75 -35.54 3.05
N ASN A 755 -82.91 -35.18 2.52
CA ASN A 755 -83.31 -35.50 1.15
C ASN A 755 -82.45 -34.73 0.13
N SER A 756 -82.47 -35.17 -1.13
CA SER A 756 -81.59 -34.68 -2.19
C SER A 756 -82.08 -33.43 -2.93
N ASN A 757 -83.27 -32.90 -2.61
CA ASN A 757 -83.87 -31.71 -3.24
C ASN A 757 -83.29 -30.39 -2.67
N THR A 758 -81.97 -30.28 -2.62
CA THR A 758 -81.26 -29.12 -2.10
C THR A 758 -81.31 -27.93 -3.07
N LEU A 759 -81.30 -26.71 -2.53
CA LEU A 759 -81.13 -25.50 -3.35
C LEU A 759 -79.74 -25.45 -3.99
N PRO A 760 -79.62 -24.94 -5.23
CA PRO A 760 -78.34 -24.79 -5.89
C PRO A 760 -77.49 -23.71 -5.21
N ALA A 761 -76.17 -23.85 -5.29
CA ALA A 761 -75.24 -22.94 -4.66
C ALA A 761 -75.45 -21.48 -5.06
N ASN A 762 -75.77 -21.20 -6.33
CA ASN A 762 -76.14 -19.86 -6.81
C ASN A 762 -77.66 -19.76 -6.98
N TRP A 763 -78.28 -18.78 -6.34
CA TRP A 763 -79.72 -18.59 -6.31
C TRP A 763 -80.06 -17.09 -6.30
N ASN A 764 -81.13 -16.65 -6.95
CA ASN A 764 -81.51 -15.24 -7.02
C ASN A 764 -82.94 -15.00 -6.52
N TYR A 765 -83.19 -13.76 -6.09
CA TYR A 765 -84.51 -13.32 -5.66
C TYR A 765 -84.76 -11.85 -6.06
N THR A 766 -86.03 -11.55 -6.33
CA THR A 766 -86.51 -10.20 -6.70
C THR A 766 -87.50 -9.64 -5.67
N ALA A 767 -87.85 -10.43 -4.65
CA ALA A 767 -88.67 -10.06 -3.48
C ALA A 767 -88.27 -10.90 -2.25
N ASN A 768 -88.66 -10.45 -1.05
CA ASN A 768 -88.23 -11.06 0.21
C ASN A 768 -88.64 -12.55 0.34
N THR A 769 -87.73 -13.45 0.77
CA THR A 769 -87.91 -14.93 0.75
C THR A 769 -87.21 -15.67 1.93
N THR A 770 -87.66 -16.89 2.31
CA THR A 770 -87.17 -17.72 3.47
C THR A 770 -86.60 -19.11 3.08
N VAL A 771 -85.54 -19.61 3.76
CA VAL A 771 -84.77 -20.86 3.47
C VAL A 771 -84.32 -21.65 4.74
N TYR A 772 -84.21 -23.00 4.72
CA TYR A 772 -83.84 -23.92 5.84
C TYR A 772 -82.46 -24.62 5.66
N VAL A 773 -81.76 -25.06 6.75
CA VAL A 773 -80.32 -25.50 6.77
C VAL A 773 -80.03 -26.78 7.63
N ARG A 774 -79.07 -27.63 7.22
CA ARG A 774 -78.54 -28.83 7.95
C ARG A 774 -76.99 -28.90 7.92
N ALA A 775 -76.27 -29.23 9.02
CA ALA A 775 -74.78 -29.38 9.08
C ALA A 775 -74.24 -30.70 9.70
N THR A 776 -73.12 -31.24 9.19
CA THR A 776 -72.49 -32.55 9.58
C THR A 776 -70.94 -32.48 9.57
N GLY A 777 -70.17 -33.20 10.42
CA GLY A 777 -68.68 -33.17 10.44
C GLY A 777 -67.94 -33.62 9.16
N ASN A 778 -66.84 -32.94 8.79
CA ASN A 778 -65.94 -33.25 7.66
C ASN A 778 -64.73 -34.10 8.06
N SER A 779 -64.23 -33.96 9.28
CA SER A 779 -63.14 -34.78 9.82
C SER A 779 -63.35 -35.06 11.32
N GLY A 780 -63.27 -36.34 11.70
CA GLY A 780 -63.69 -36.83 13.02
C GLY A 780 -65.15 -37.28 13.04
N SER A 781 -65.41 -38.47 13.60
CA SER A 781 -66.71 -39.18 13.53
C SER A 781 -67.77 -38.66 14.54
N CYS A 782 -68.08 -37.36 14.54
CA CYS A 782 -69.04 -36.72 15.47
C CYS A 782 -70.46 -36.50 14.84
N PRO A 783 -71.62 -36.56 15.57
CA PRO A 783 -73.03 -36.46 15.04
C PRO A 783 -73.53 -35.06 14.49
N PRO A 784 -74.61 -34.95 13.65
CA PRO A 784 -75.08 -33.71 12.95
C PRO A 784 -76.16 -32.78 13.61
N VAL A 785 -76.39 -31.53 13.10
CA VAL A 785 -77.21 -30.39 13.68
C VAL A 785 -78.05 -29.56 12.61
N PHE A 786 -79.11 -28.75 12.94
CA PHE A 786 -80.09 -28.07 11.99
C PHE A 786 -80.50 -26.54 12.25
N GLY A 787 -81.03 -25.73 11.27
CA GLY A 787 -81.48 -24.28 11.37
C GLY A 787 -82.29 -23.57 10.19
N GLN A 788 -82.58 -22.24 10.20
CA GLN A 788 -83.42 -21.42 9.21
C GLN A 788 -83.02 -19.90 8.98
N ILE A 789 -83.24 -19.30 7.78
CA ILE A 789 -82.82 -17.92 7.29
C ILE A 789 -83.88 -17.12 6.45
N ASN A 790 -83.86 -15.75 6.44
CA ASN A 790 -84.70 -14.82 5.60
C ASN A 790 -83.89 -13.77 4.76
N PHE A 791 -84.36 -13.34 3.56
CA PHE A 791 -83.67 -12.44 2.57
C PHE A 791 -84.46 -11.14 2.14
N THR A 792 -83.82 -9.96 1.92
CA THR A 792 -84.33 -8.55 1.67
C THR A 792 -83.40 -7.58 0.82
N ILE A 793 -83.75 -6.30 0.42
CA ILE A 793 -82.98 -5.35 -0.50
C ILE A 793 -82.65 -3.93 0.12
N GLY A 794 -81.48 -3.25 -0.14
CA GLY A 794 -80.97 -2.00 0.57
C GLY A 794 -80.63 -0.65 -0.20
N ASN A 795 -80.21 0.44 0.52
CA ASN A 795 -80.01 1.88 0.09
C ASN A 795 -78.54 2.34 -0.20
N LYS A 796 -78.22 3.37 -1.05
CA LYS A 796 -76.84 3.84 -1.46
C LYS A 796 -76.10 4.86 -0.53
N VAL A 797 -74.75 4.96 -0.63
CA VAL A 797 -73.81 5.83 0.15
C VAL A 797 -73.89 7.32 -0.23
N SER A 798 -73.88 8.23 0.75
CA SER A 798 -73.92 9.69 0.58
C SER A 798 -72.51 10.32 0.46
N LEU A 799 -72.32 11.29 -0.46
CA LEU A 799 -71.06 12.00 -0.71
C LEU A 799 -71.22 13.52 -0.52
N ILE A 800 -70.15 14.20 -0.08
CA ILE A 800 -70.07 15.68 0.05
C ILE A 800 -70.03 16.34 -1.32
N THR A 801 -69.21 15.81 -2.22
CA THR A 801 -69.10 16.18 -3.63
C THR A 801 -68.78 14.92 -4.43
N ASN A 802 -69.11 14.92 -5.71
CA ASN A 802 -68.70 13.89 -6.66
C ASN A 802 -67.52 14.33 -7.54
N ASN A 803 -66.96 15.53 -7.34
CA ASN A 803 -65.82 16.05 -8.10
C ASN A 803 -64.87 16.88 -7.21
N ALA A 804 -63.57 16.59 -7.26
CA ALA A 804 -62.53 17.27 -6.47
C ALA A 804 -61.25 17.55 -7.29
N LYS A 805 -60.57 18.67 -7.01
CA LYS A 805 -59.28 19.06 -7.65
C LYS A 805 -58.29 19.62 -6.63
N THR A 806 -57.00 19.25 -6.74
CA THR A 806 -55.91 19.82 -5.92
C THR A 806 -54.54 19.75 -6.59
N ASP A 807 -53.60 20.56 -6.13
CA ASP A 807 -52.20 20.58 -6.57
C ASP A 807 -51.31 19.66 -5.72
N VAL A 808 -50.21 19.17 -6.29
CA VAL A 808 -49.17 18.34 -5.66
C VAL A 808 -47.80 18.93 -5.97
N CYS A 809 -46.89 18.90 -5.01
CA CYS A 809 -45.52 19.41 -5.16
C CYS A 809 -44.54 18.28 -5.52
N ASP A 810 -43.68 18.54 -6.50
CA ASP A 810 -42.53 17.72 -6.87
C ASP A 810 -41.38 17.96 -5.87
N ASN A 811 -41.28 17.12 -4.85
CA ASN A 811 -40.44 17.42 -3.69
C ASN A 811 -38.93 17.26 -3.98
N ASP A 812 -38.56 16.46 -4.97
CA ASP A 812 -37.16 16.16 -5.33
C ASP A 812 -36.72 16.81 -6.66
N ILE A 813 -37.62 17.57 -7.31
CA ILE A 813 -37.37 18.30 -8.56
C ILE A 813 -37.02 17.34 -9.71
N ASN A 814 -37.57 16.12 -9.68
CA ASN A 814 -37.30 15.10 -10.71
C ASN A 814 -38.31 15.17 -11.88
N GLY A 815 -39.37 15.98 -11.77
CA GLY A 815 -40.45 16.11 -12.75
C GLY A 815 -41.65 15.18 -12.52
N SER A 816 -41.70 14.45 -11.40
CA SER A 816 -42.74 13.48 -11.04
C SER A 816 -42.89 13.31 -9.51
N GLU A 817 -44.07 12.91 -9.04
CA GLU A 817 -44.29 12.64 -7.61
C GLU A 817 -45.13 11.36 -7.43
N ASN A 818 -44.76 10.55 -6.44
CA ASN A 818 -45.54 9.39 -6.02
C ASN A 818 -46.59 9.83 -4.98
N ILE A 819 -47.85 9.55 -5.26
CA ILE A 819 -49.00 9.94 -4.43
C ILE A 819 -49.80 8.72 -4.00
N ASN A 820 -50.59 8.86 -2.94
CA ASN A 820 -51.63 7.91 -2.58
C ASN A 820 -53.01 8.57 -2.70
N LEU A 821 -53.84 8.05 -3.60
CA LEU A 821 -55.17 8.60 -3.87
C LEU A 821 -56.11 8.54 -2.64
N ASN A 822 -55.83 7.67 -1.66
CA ASN A 822 -56.60 7.62 -0.42
C ASN A 822 -56.47 8.88 0.42
N ASP A 823 -55.38 9.63 0.28
CA ASP A 823 -55.12 10.85 1.06
C ASP A 823 -56.17 11.94 0.76
N TYR A 824 -56.84 11.84 -0.39
CA TYR A 824 -57.88 12.77 -0.82
C TYR A 824 -59.31 12.34 -0.44
N LYS A 825 -59.48 11.23 0.30
CA LYS A 825 -60.80 10.73 0.76
C LYS A 825 -61.64 11.82 1.43
N GLY A 826 -61.02 12.62 2.29
CA GLY A 826 -61.68 13.68 3.06
C GLY A 826 -62.35 14.77 2.20
N MET A 827 -61.98 14.88 0.91
CA MET A 827 -62.64 15.79 -0.02
C MET A 827 -64.02 15.31 -0.46
N PHE A 828 -64.27 13.99 -0.45
CA PHE A 828 -65.51 13.38 -0.94
C PHE A 828 -66.45 12.91 0.17
N THR A 829 -65.90 12.48 1.31
CA THR A 829 -66.71 12.07 2.46
C THR A 829 -65.92 12.26 3.77
N VAL A 830 -66.63 12.70 4.80
CA VAL A 830 -66.11 12.76 6.18
C VAL A 830 -66.43 11.49 6.95
N ASP A 831 -67.21 10.57 6.37
CA ASP A 831 -67.51 9.30 7.01
C ASP A 831 -66.27 8.38 6.98
N PRO A 832 -65.63 8.14 8.12
CA PRO A 832 -64.44 7.29 8.16
C PRO A 832 -64.75 5.85 7.74
N ALA A 833 -66.00 5.39 7.83
CA ALA A 833 -66.41 4.02 7.51
C ALA A 833 -66.52 3.74 6.00
N VAL A 834 -66.46 4.76 5.14
CA VAL A 834 -66.53 4.59 3.68
C VAL A 834 -65.18 4.17 3.11
N ILE A 835 -65.13 3.07 2.37
CA ILE A 835 -63.92 2.52 1.73
C ILE A 835 -63.86 2.97 0.27
N LEU A 836 -62.67 3.28 -0.24
CA LEU A 836 -62.45 3.77 -1.60
C LEU A 836 -61.75 2.72 -2.47
N SER A 837 -62.13 2.65 -3.74
CA SER A 837 -61.35 2.05 -4.81
C SER A 837 -61.23 3.00 -6.00
N PHE A 838 -60.13 2.91 -6.76
CA PHE A 838 -59.76 3.89 -7.79
C PHE A 838 -59.73 3.26 -9.18
N TYR A 839 -60.02 4.05 -10.21
CA TYR A 839 -60.18 3.58 -11.59
C TYR A 839 -59.71 4.64 -12.59
N SER A 840 -59.31 4.19 -13.78
CA SER A 840 -58.94 5.06 -14.90
C SER A 840 -60.14 5.50 -15.75
N SER A 841 -61.30 4.87 -15.57
CA SER A 841 -62.54 5.18 -16.29
C SER A 841 -63.76 5.23 -15.35
N ALA A 842 -64.78 6.00 -15.75
CA ALA A 842 -66.04 6.08 -15.01
C ALA A 842 -66.82 4.76 -15.03
N ALA A 843 -66.79 4.02 -16.15
CA ALA A 843 -67.51 2.76 -16.31
C ALA A 843 -66.97 1.66 -15.37
N ASP A 844 -65.65 1.57 -15.26
CA ASP A 844 -64.97 0.65 -14.34
C ASP A 844 -65.27 0.97 -12.88
N ALA A 845 -65.28 2.26 -12.50
CA ALA A 845 -65.67 2.69 -11.16
C ALA A 845 -67.12 2.32 -10.82
N GLN A 846 -68.02 2.36 -11.82
CA GLN A 846 -69.42 2.00 -11.67
C GLN A 846 -69.62 0.48 -11.49
N ALA A 847 -68.89 -0.34 -12.24
CA ALA A 847 -68.96 -1.80 -12.17
C ALA A 847 -68.10 -2.39 -11.03
N GLY A 848 -67.17 -1.60 -10.48
CA GLY A 848 -66.20 -2.08 -9.50
C GLY A 848 -65.10 -2.97 -10.11
N THR A 849 -64.91 -2.92 -11.42
CA THR A 849 -64.00 -3.78 -12.20
C THR A 849 -62.73 -3.05 -12.59
N ASN A 850 -61.61 -3.75 -12.79
CA ASN A 850 -60.32 -3.16 -13.19
C ASN A 850 -59.82 -2.01 -12.27
N PRO A 851 -59.78 -2.18 -10.94
CA PRO A 851 -59.26 -1.14 -10.06
C PRO A 851 -57.79 -0.88 -10.36
N ILE A 852 -57.41 0.40 -10.35
CA ILE A 852 -56.02 0.82 -10.36
C ILE A 852 -55.52 0.97 -8.92
N SER A 853 -54.20 0.86 -8.75
CA SER A 853 -53.55 1.06 -7.47
C SER A 853 -53.88 2.45 -6.88
N ALA A 854 -54.06 2.53 -5.57
CA ALA A 854 -54.15 3.83 -4.90
C ALA A 854 -52.82 4.60 -4.96
N SER A 855 -51.70 3.88 -5.03
CA SER A 855 -50.38 4.48 -5.28
C SER A 855 -50.22 4.76 -6.77
N GLN A 856 -50.03 6.03 -7.12
CA GLN A 856 -49.88 6.51 -8.49
C GLN A 856 -48.66 7.41 -8.60
N THR A 857 -48.07 7.49 -9.80
CA THR A 857 -47.02 8.47 -10.12
C THR A 857 -47.62 9.52 -11.04
N ILE A 858 -47.60 10.78 -10.63
CA ILE A 858 -48.04 11.91 -11.45
C ILE A 858 -46.83 12.62 -12.04
N THR A 859 -46.97 13.14 -13.27
CA THR A 859 -45.94 13.92 -13.96
C THR A 859 -46.44 15.34 -14.22
N SER A 860 -45.64 16.16 -14.92
CA SER A 860 -46.02 17.52 -15.30
C SER A 860 -47.32 17.64 -16.10
N ALA A 861 -47.84 16.55 -16.68
CA ALA A 861 -49.15 16.51 -17.35
C ALA A 861 -50.35 16.45 -16.39
N GLY A 862 -50.14 16.15 -15.10
CA GLY A 862 -51.23 15.92 -14.12
C GLY A 862 -51.92 14.56 -14.27
N GLY A 863 -53.03 14.34 -13.55
CA GLY A 863 -53.80 13.09 -13.58
C GLY A 863 -55.28 13.26 -13.24
N ILE A 864 -56.14 12.45 -13.86
CA ILE A 864 -57.58 12.34 -13.59
C ILE A 864 -57.91 10.91 -13.18
N TYR A 865 -58.59 10.74 -12.05
CA TYR A 865 -58.91 9.44 -11.45
C TYR A 865 -60.39 9.35 -11.07
N TYR A 866 -60.99 8.18 -11.22
CA TYR A 866 -62.38 7.90 -10.83
C TYR A 866 -62.40 7.07 -9.54
N VAL A 867 -63.31 7.39 -8.62
CA VAL A 867 -63.35 6.82 -7.26
C VAL A 867 -64.69 6.15 -7.01
N ARG A 868 -64.69 4.92 -6.46
CA ARG A 868 -65.88 4.22 -5.97
C ARG A 868 -65.86 4.19 -4.45
N PHE A 869 -66.99 4.52 -3.83
CA PHE A 869 -67.21 4.63 -2.40
C PHE A 869 -68.10 3.49 -1.91
N GLN A 870 -67.63 2.72 -0.93
CA GLN A 870 -68.28 1.51 -0.44
C GLN A 870 -68.54 1.63 1.06
N SER A 871 -69.69 1.18 1.55
CA SER A 871 -70.01 1.13 2.97
C SER A 871 -70.65 -0.22 3.32
N ASN A 872 -70.53 -0.62 4.59
CA ASN A 872 -71.16 -1.84 5.10
C ASN A 872 -72.67 -1.65 5.37
N THR A 873 -73.13 -0.41 5.48
CA THR A 873 -74.53 -0.08 5.80
C THR A 873 -75.32 0.44 4.60
N ALA A 874 -74.64 0.67 3.47
CA ALA A 874 -75.24 1.25 2.27
C ALA A 874 -74.51 0.84 0.97
N CYS A 875 -75.26 0.77 -0.13
CA CYS A 875 -74.81 0.40 -1.46
C CYS A 875 -73.81 1.41 -2.07
N PRO A 876 -72.83 0.98 -2.90
CA PRO A 876 -71.76 1.86 -3.36
C PRO A 876 -72.19 3.09 -4.21
N ASN A 877 -71.35 4.13 -4.23
CA ASN A 877 -71.50 5.37 -5.03
C ASN A 877 -70.16 5.75 -5.73
N THR A 878 -70.12 6.70 -6.68
CA THR A 878 -68.91 7.06 -7.48
C THR A 878 -68.60 8.57 -7.59
N GLY A 879 -67.34 8.97 -7.87
CA GLY A 879 -66.86 10.36 -8.01
C GLY A 879 -65.53 10.53 -8.79
N VAL A 880 -65.02 11.76 -8.96
CA VAL A 880 -63.84 12.10 -9.81
C VAL A 880 -62.82 12.99 -9.09
N LEU A 881 -61.53 12.68 -9.19
CA LEU A 881 -60.39 13.41 -8.61
C LEU A 881 -59.40 13.88 -9.69
N THR A 882 -59.03 15.16 -9.69
CA THR A 882 -58.03 15.76 -10.61
C THR A 882 -56.83 16.32 -9.86
N LEU A 883 -55.61 15.96 -10.28
CA LEU A 883 -54.34 16.36 -9.65
C LEU A 883 -53.41 17.06 -10.65
N THR A 884 -52.72 18.11 -10.20
CA THR A 884 -51.76 18.90 -10.98
C THR A 884 -50.41 19.00 -10.27
N LEU A 885 -49.30 18.72 -10.97
CA LEU A 885 -47.94 18.74 -10.40
C LEU A 885 -47.30 20.14 -10.52
N LYS A 886 -46.71 20.64 -9.42
CA LYS A 886 -45.97 21.90 -9.35
C LYS A 886 -44.52 21.68 -8.93
N THR A 887 -43.59 22.35 -9.60
CA THR A 887 -42.15 22.21 -9.33
C THR A 887 -41.63 23.36 -8.45
N PRO A 888 -40.97 23.07 -7.31
CA PRO A 888 -40.33 24.07 -6.49
C PRO A 888 -38.95 24.47 -7.05
N ARG A 889 -38.24 25.38 -6.37
CA ARG A 889 -36.94 25.90 -6.81
C ARG A 889 -35.92 25.82 -5.67
N LYS A 890 -34.66 25.50 -5.99
CA LYS A 890 -33.52 25.54 -5.05
C LYS A 890 -32.69 26.81 -5.20
N SER A 891 -32.02 27.23 -4.12
CA SER A 891 -31.04 28.31 -4.11
C SER A 891 -29.75 27.92 -4.82
N THR A 892 -29.23 28.82 -5.65
CA THR A 892 -27.92 28.69 -6.31
C THR A 892 -26.78 29.37 -5.54
N THR A 893 -27.11 30.22 -4.56
CA THR A 893 -26.12 30.96 -3.76
C THR A 893 -25.72 30.21 -2.49
N LEU A 894 -26.62 29.40 -1.94
CA LEU A 894 -26.38 28.68 -0.71
C LEU A 894 -25.45 27.48 -0.93
N GLN A 895 -24.30 27.49 -0.28
CA GLN A 895 -23.25 26.46 -0.35
C GLN A 895 -22.66 26.22 1.03
N ASP A 896 -22.08 25.04 1.23
CA ASP A 896 -21.39 24.67 2.48
C ASP A 896 -20.26 25.65 2.84
N GLN A 897 -20.06 25.87 4.14
CA GLN A 897 -19.10 26.84 4.67
C GLN A 897 -18.17 26.21 5.72
N ILE A 898 -16.97 26.78 5.85
CA ILE A 898 -15.98 26.41 6.86
C ILE A 898 -15.68 27.64 7.72
N ILE A 899 -15.74 27.50 9.06
CA ILE A 899 -15.52 28.57 10.03
C ILE A 899 -14.58 28.13 11.15
N CYS A 900 -14.07 29.07 11.96
CA CYS A 900 -13.34 28.73 13.17
C CYS A 900 -14.26 28.21 14.29
N SER A 901 -13.68 27.43 15.20
CA SER A 901 -14.41 26.95 16.39
C SER A 901 -14.90 28.14 17.20
N ASN A 902 -16.24 28.27 17.35
CA ASN A 902 -16.99 29.36 17.99
C ASN A 902 -17.23 30.63 17.16
N GLU A 903 -16.85 30.67 15.89
CA GLU A 903 -17.25 31.76 15.00
C GLU A 903 -18.67 31.57 14.47
N LYS A 904 -19.20 32.62 13.82
CA LYS A 904 -20.46 32.56 13.07
C LYS A 904 -20.22 33.12 11.67
N ILE A 905 -20.93 32.55 10.69
CA ILE A 905 -20.96 33.03 9.31
C ILE A 905 -22.39 33.42 8.92
N LEU A 906 -22.51 34.27 7.89
CA LEU A 906 -23.80 34.59 7.27
C LEU A 906 -24.10 33.58 6.17
N LEU A 907 -25.11 32.74 6.36
CA LEU A 907 -25.66 31.90 5.30
C LEU A 907 -26.72 32.68 4.55
N ASP A 908 -26.61 32.79 3.22
CA ASP A 908 -27.54 33.53 2.37
C ASP A 908 -28.14 32.63 1.29
N ALA A 909 -29.46 32.44 1.36
CA ALA A 909 -30.22 31.65 0.39
C ALA A 909 -30.49 32.39 -0.93
N GLY A 910 -30.12 33.67 -1.04
CA GLY A 910 -30.29 34.47 -2.24
C GLY A 910 -31.74 34.88 -2.51
N PRO A 911 -31.97 35.89 -3.36
CA PRO A 911 -33.31 36.41 -3.63
C PRO A 911 -34.10 35.53 -4.62
N GLY A 912 -35.41 35.78 -4.76
CA GLY A 912 -36.27 35.16 -5.78
C GLY A 912 -37.21 34.04 -5.30
N PHE A 913 -37.30 33.83 -3.99
CA PHE A 913 -38.25 32.91 -3.34
C PHE A 913 -39.41 33.69 -2.70
N SER A 914 -40.60 33.08 -2.66
CA SER A 914 -41.80 33.68 -2.05
C SER A 914 -41.78 33.62 -0.52
N SER A 915 -40.97 32.74 0.08
CA SER A 915 -40.71 32.68 1.52
C SER A 915 -39.41 31.95 1.82
N TYR A 916 -38.85 32.20 3.01
CA TYR A 916 -37.73 31.49 3.60
C TYR A 916 -38.16 31.02 4.98
N LEU A 917 -37.79 29.80 5.38
CA LEU A 917 -37.91 29.34 6.75
C LEU A 917 -36.68 28.50 7.09
N TRP A 918 -35.80 29.07 7.90
CA TRP A 918 -34.57 28.41 8.33
C TRP A 918 -34.83 27.44 9.48
N SER A 919 -33.93 26.49 9.67
CA SER A 919 -33.96 25.51 10.76
C SER A 919 -34.00 26.12 12.17
N ASN A 920 -33.62 27.39 12.32
CA ASN A 920 -33.72 28.16 13.57
C ASN A 920 -35.03 28.96 13.71
N GLY A 921 -35.97 28.80 12.76
CA GLY A 921 -37.25 29.50 12.71
C GLY A 921 -37.21 30.89 12.06
N ALA A 922 -36.05 31.38 11.60
CA ALA A 922 -35.96 32.67 10.95
C ALA A 922 -36.59 32.65 9.55
N THR A 923 -37.24 33.75 9.15
CA THR A 923 -37.90 33.88 7.84
C THR A 923 -37.21 34.87 6.90
N THR A 924 -35.99 35.27 7.24
CA THR A 924 -35.15 36.19 6.47
C THR A 924 -34.38 35.45 5.37
N GLN A 925 -33.93 36.17 4.34
CA GLN A 925 -33.12 35.60 3.25
C GLN A 925 -31.81 34.98 3.74
N SER A 926 -31.26 35.52 4.84
CA SER A 926 -30.02 35.07 5.45
C SER A 926 -30.14 34.88 6.96
N ILE A 927 -29.25 34.06 7.53
CA ILE A 927 -29.11 33.84 8.97
C ILE A 927 -27.64 33.85 9.39
N SER A 928 -27.39 34.25 10.64
CA SER A 928 -26.10 34.05 11.30
C SER A 928 -26.04 32.64 11.91
N ALA A 929 -25.06 31.84 11.48
CA ALA A 929 -24.95 30.42 11.79
C ALA A 929 -23.56 30.08 12.35
N SER A 930 -23.50 29.38 13.48
CA SER A 930 -22.29 28.71 13.99
C SER A 930 -22.10 27.35 13.31
N ALA A 931 -21.07 26.59 13.66
CA ALA A 931 -20.91 25.24 13.14
C ALA A 931 -22.12 24.35 13.46
N GLY A 932 -22.59 23.61 12.46
CA GLY A 932 -23.82 22.84 12.53
C GLY A 932 -24.38 22.56 11.14
N ASN A 933 -25.41 21.72 11.10
CA ASN A 933 -26.20 21.48 9.90
C ASN A 933 -27.41 22.41 9.95
N TYR A 934 -27.63 23.17 8.89
CA TYR A 934 -28.78 24.03 8.73
C TYR A 934 -29.56 23.61 7.50
N TYR A 935 -30.81 24.02 7.46
CA TYR A 935 -31.59 23.96 6.25
C TYR A 935 -32.41 25.24 6.13
N VAL A 936 -32.80 25.55 4.90
CA VAL A 936 -33.80 26.56 4.59
C VAL A 936 -34.89 25.93 3.74
N ASP A 937 -36.12 26.12 4.17
CA ASP A 937 -37.32 25.82 3.41
C ASP A 937 -37.64 27.02 2.53
N LEU A 938 -37.55 26.81 1.21
CA LEU A 938 -37.68 27.83 0.19
C LEU A 938 -39.05 27.72 -0.49
N GLY A 939 -39.89 28.73 -0.30
CA GLY A 939 -41.17 28.81 -0.98
C GLY A 939 -41.00 29.25 -2.44
N PHE A 940 -41.56 28.50 -3.37
CA PHE A 940 -41.64 28.89 -4.78
C PHE A 940 -42.85 28.22 -5.45
N ASN A 941 -43.63 29.00 -6.20
CA ASN A 941 -44.81 28.52 -6.95
C ASN A 941 -45.83 27.72 -6.10
N GLY A 942 -46.00 28.06 -4.82
CA GLY A 942 -46.90 27.36 -3.90
C GLY A 942 -46.35 26.05 -3.31
N CYS A 943 -45.11 25.69 -3.65
CA CYS A 943 -44.38 24.54 -3.09
C CYS A 943 -43.21 24.99 -2.22
N VAL A 944 -42.73 24.11 -1.36
CA VAL A 944 -41.60 24.36 -0.45
C VAL A 944 -40.50 23.35 -0.74
N TYR A 945 -39.26 23.83 -0.97
CA TYR A 945 -38.08 22.97 -1.13
C TYR A 945 -37.11 23.17 0.03
N ARG A 946 -36.78 22.07 0.72
CA ARG A 946 -35.81 22.07 1.83
C ARG A 946 -34.40 21.89 1.29
N GLN A 947 -33.60 22.95 1.34
CA GLN A 947 -32.18 22.89 0.99
C GLN A 947 -31.31 22.78 2.25
N GLN A 948 -30.49 21.73 2.32
CA GLN A 948 -29.51 21.53 3.38
C GLN A 948 -28.23 22.33 3.09
N VAL A 949 -27.58 22.82 4.15
CA VAL A 949 -26.27 23.47 4.10
C VAL A 949 -25.50 23.16 5.38
N LYS A 950 -24.22 22.84 5.24
CA LYS A 950 -23.34 22.49 6.35
C LYS A 950 -22.37 23.61 6.64
N VAL A 951 -22.30 24.01 7.91
CA VAL A 951 -21.25 24.86 8.44
C VAL A 951 -20.33 23.98 9.28
N SER A 952 -19.12 23.73 8.80
CA SER A 952 -18.13 22.91 9.50
C SER A 952 -17.07 23.76 10.18
N THR A 953 -16.52 23.26 11.29
CA THR A 953 -15.34 23.87 11.91
C THR A 953 -14.09 23.46 11.16
N ALA A 954 -13.17 24.41 10.95
CA ALA A 954 -11.84 24.11 10.46
C ALA A 954 -11.12 23.11 11.38
N GLN A 955 -10.41 22.15 10.78
CA GLN A 955 -9.66 21.15 11.53
C GLN A 955 -8.37 21.77 12.08
N ALA A 956 -8.09 21.61 13.38
CA ALA A 956 -6.85 22.08 13.95
C ALA A 956 -5.65 21.29 13.38
N PRO A 957 -4.51 21.94 13.11
CA PRO A 957 -3.27 21.25 12.75
C PRO A 957 -2.79 20.35 13.89
N VAL A 958 -2.04 19.30 13.59
CA VAL A 958 -1.44 18.40 14.60
C VAL A 958 0.08 18.46 14.49
N ILE A 959 0.78 18.80 15.58
CA ILE A 959 2.25 18.75 15.62
C ILE A 959 2.69 17.28 15.74
N SER A 960 3.09 16.68 14.63
CA SER A 960 3.44 15.27 14.53
C SER A 960 4.75 14.95 15.23
N LYS A 961 5.79 15.77 15.03
CA LYS A 961 7.07 15.66 15.76
C LYS A 961 7.77 17.01 15.88
N ILE A 962 8.65 17.14 16.87
CA ILE A 962 9.62 18.24 16.99
C ILE A 962 11.00 17.62 17.04
N GLU A 963 11.85 17.99 16.10
CA GLU A 963 13.21 17.49 15.99
C GLU A 963 14.18 18.54 16.50
N VAL A 964 14.98 18.18 17.51
CA VAL A 964 15.94 19.07 18.16
C VAL A 964 17.35 18.65 17.79
N SER A 965 18.14 19.59 17.27
CA SER A 965 19.57 19.41 16.97
C SER A 965 20.36 20.62 17.48
N GLY A 966 21.16 20.41 18.53
CA GLY A 966 21.87 21.50 19.21
C GLY A 966 20.91 22.54 19.79
N THR A 967 21.03 23.79 19.34
CA THR A 967 20.16 24.91 19.72
C THR A 967 19.05 25.17 18.70
N THR A 968 18.79 24.23 17.79
CA THR A 968 17.80 24.35 16.71
C THR A 968 16.67 23.34 16.89
N ALA A 969 15.43 23.79 16.69
CA ALA A 969 14.23 22.94 16.70
C ALA A 969 13.44 23.09 15.40
N THR A 970 13.09 21.96 14.76
CA THR A 970 12.26 21.88 13.55
C THR A 970 10.94 21.22 13.87
N VAL A 971 9.83 21.87 13.51
CA VAL A 971 8.48 21.49 13.90
C VAL A 971 7.75 20.88 12.70
N TYR A 972 7.22 19.67 12.84
CA TYR A 972 6.51 18.97 11.78
C TYR A 972 5.02 18.91 12.10
N VAL A 973 4.19 19.19 11.10
CA VAL A 973 2.75 19.39 11.27
C VAL A 973 1.99 18.60 10.21
N THR A 974 0.92 17.94 10.61
CA THR A 974 0.00 17.17 9.76
C THR A 974 -1.45 17.56 10.06
N GLY A 975 -2.34 17.45 9.09
CA GLY A 975 -3.75 17.85 9.24
C GLY A 975 -3.95 19.37 9.34
N GLY A 976 -5.21 19.82 9.33
CA GLY A 976 -5.57 21.24 9.26
C GLY A 976 -5.33 21.87 7.88
N THR A 977 -5.46 23.19 7.79
CA THR A 977 -5.42 23.91 6.50
C THR A 977 -4.05 24.58 6.28
N PRO A 978 -3.24 24.15 5.29
CA PRO A 978 -1.97 24.80 4.95
C PRO A 978 -2.20 26.12 4.17
N PRO A 979 -1.20 27.04 4.11
CA PRO A 979 0.11 27.00 4.77
C PRO A 979 0.07 27.29 6.27
N TYR A 980 0.99 26.71 7.03
CA TYR A 980 1.11 26.90 8.49
C TYR A 980 2.04 28.06 8.86
N ARG A 981 1.82 28.65 10.04
CA ARG A 981 2.72 29.60 10.70
C ARG A 981 3.10 29.11 12.09
N TYR A 982 4.32 29.40 12.51
CA TYR A 982 4.96 28.86 13.70
C TYR A 982 5.42 29.99 14.63
N SER A 983 5.33 29.81 15.94
CA SER A 983 5.80 30.77 16.95
C SER A 983 6.35 30.06 18.19
N LEU A 984 7.24 30.70 18.95
CA LEU A 984 7.70 30.21 20.27
C LEU A 984 7.07 30.94 21.46
N ASN A 985 6.45 32.10 21.21
CA ASN A 985 5.76 32.88 22.25
C ASN A 985 4.24 32.95 22.02
N GLY A 986 3.76 32.42 20.88
CA GLY A 986 2.34 32.42 20.52
C GLY A 986 1.84 33.74 19.95
N VAL A 987 2.73 34.72 19.75
CA VAL A 987 2.44 36.08 19.24
C VAL A 987 3.18 36.35 17.93
N ASP A 988 4.48 36.07 17.90
CA ASP A 988 5.33 36.32 16.73
C ASP A 988 5.38 35.08 15.84
N TYR A 989 4.55 35.08 14.79
CA TYR A 989 4.42 33.95 13.87
C TYR A 989 5.27 34.12 12.60
N GLN A 990 6.15 33.16 12.36
CA GLN A 990 6.96 33.03 11.16
C GLN A 990 6.42 31.91 10.24
N PRO A 991 6.66 31.97 8.91
CA PRO A 991 6.30 30.89 8.00
C PRO A 991 7.26 29.69 8.10
N SER A 992 8.48 29.91 8.59
CA SER A 992 9.47 28.84 8.79
C SER A 992 9.11 27.97 9.98
N ASN A 993 9.21 26.65 9.81
CA ASN A 993 9.04 25.69 10.88
C ASN A 993 10.31 25.43 11.70
N VAL A 994 11.38 26.20 11.45
CA VAL A 994 12.69 26.05 12.10
C VAL A 994 12.97 27.24 13.02
N PHE A 995 13.34 26.95 14.27
CA PHE A 995 13.79 27.91 15.27
C PHE A 995 15.25 27.64 15.64
N THR A 996 16.12 28.65 15.57
CA THR A 996 17.56 28.54 15.87
C THR A 996 17.95 29.37 17.09
N GLY A 997 19.11 29.10 17.68
CA GLY A 997 19.65 29.91 18.78
C GLY A 997 18.90 29.76 20.10
N LEU A 998 18.20 28.66 20.29
CA LEU A 998 17.42 28.40 21.50
C LEU A 998 18.33 28.13 22.70
N SER A 999 18.03 28.80 23.81
CA SER A 999 18.71 28.58 25.09
C SER A 999 18.42 27.17 25.61
N ARG A 1000 19.31 26.65 26.47
CA ARG A 1000 19.08 25.40 27.19
C ARG A 1000 17.78 25.50 28.00
N GLY A 1001 16.98 24.43 27.98
CA GLY A 1001 15.77 24.30 28.77
C GLY A 1001 14.53 23.98 27.93
N THR A 1002 13.37 24.01 28.58
CA THR A 1002 12.09 23.66 27.94
C THR A 1002 11.54 24.85 27.17
N HIS A 1003 11.20 24.63 25.90
CA HIS A 1003 10.53 25.57 25.01
C HIS A 1003 9.13 25.08 24.66
N LYS A 1004 8.30 25.97 24.12
CA LYS A 1004 6.96 25.64 23.64
C LYS A 1004 6.76 26.25 22.26
N VAL A 1005 6.38 25.43 21.28
CA VAL A 1005 6.00 25.91 19.96
C VAL A 1005 4.49 26.05 19.86
N TYR A 1006 4.04 27.01 19.05
CA TYR A 1006 2.68 27.32 18.66
C TYR A 1006 2.58 27.21 17.13
N VAL A 1007 1.59 26.50 16.60
CA VAL A 1007 1.39 26.29 15.16
C VAL A 1007 -0.02 26.68 14.76
N LEU A 1008 -0.17 27.57 13.80
CA LEU A 1008 -1.44 28.09 13.27
C LEU A 1008 -1.60 27.70 11.80
N GLY A 1009 -2.79 27.26 11.37
CA GLY A 1009 -3.09 27.05 9.95
C GLY A 1009 -3.45 28.34 9.22
N SER A 1010 -3.65 28.25 7.90
CA SER A 1010 -4.08 29.37 7.05
C SER A 1010 -5.52 29.80 7.33
N ASP A 1011 -6.30 28.90 7.93
CA ASP A 1011 -7.62 29.16 8.49
C ASP A 1011 -7.59 30.18 9.64
N GLY A 1012 -6.44 30.38 10.29
CA GLY A 1012 -6.24 31.43 11.31
C GLY A 1012 -6.98 31.20 12.64
N CYS A 1013 -7.62 30.04 12.80
CA CYS A 1013 -8.60 29.81 13.86
C CYS A 1013 -8.03 29.65 15.26
N ARG A 1014 -7.17 28.64 15.47
CA ARG A 1014 -6.55 28.37 16.77
C ARG A 1014 -5.23 27.66 16.56
N HIS A 1015 -4.19 28.14 17.25
CA HIS A 1015 -2.91 27.45 17.22
C HIS A 1015 -2.94 26.19 18.09
N VAL A 1016 -2.18 25.18 17.70
CA VAL A 1016 -1.84 24.05 18.57
C VAL A 1016 -0.47 24.28 19.18
N THR A 1017 -0.26 23.75 20.38
CA THR A 1017 0.99 23.96 21.12
C THR A 1017 1.66 22.66 21.50
N LYS A 1018 2.99 22.62 21.51
CA LYS A 1018 3.74 21.47 22.02
C LYS A 1018 5.06 21.90 22.66
N SER A 1019 5.38 21.32 23.80
CA SER A 1019 6.64 21.58 24.51
C SER A 1019 7.74 20.64 24.04
N PHE A 1020 8.97 21.16 23.98
CA PHE A 1020 10.18 20.40 23.64
C PHE A 1020 11.36 20.88 24.48
N LEU A 1021 12.41 20.07 24.60
CA LEU A 1021 13.57 20.36 25.46
C LEU A 1021 14.83 20.53 24.61
N ILE A 1022 15.54 21.64 24.82
CA ILE A 1022 16.90 21.84 24.33
C ILE A 1022 17.86 21.34 25.41
N ILE A 1023 18.43 20.15 25.19
CA ILE A 1023 19.42 19.55 26.07
C ILE A 1023 20.79 20.06 25.64
N ASN A 1024 21.47 20.80 26.51
CA ASN A 1024 22.88 21.14 26.32
C ASN A 1024 23.75 20.24 27.20
N LEU A 1025 24.41 19.26 26.59
CA LEU A 1025 25.29 18.33 27.28
C LEU A 1025 26.65 19.00 27.54
N ILE A 1026 26.84 19.52 28.75
CA ILE A 1026 28.15 20.03 29.18
C ILE A 1026 29.15 18.88 29.31
N ASN A 1027 30.40 19.12 28.88
CA ASN A 1027 31.48 18.13 28.87
C ASN A 1027 32.57 18.42 29.91
N THR A 1028 32.34 19.37 30.82
CA THR A 1028 33.31 19.74 31.86
C THR A 1028 32.58 20.13 33.15
N ILE A 1029 33.05 19.61 34.29
CA ILE A 1029 32.68 20.06 35.63
C ILE A 1029 33.94 20.39 36.45
N THR A 1030 33.83 21.35 37.34
CA THR A 1030 34.89 21.79 38.27
C THR A 1030 34.40 21.66 39.71
N PRO A 1031 34.28 20.44 40.26
CA PRO A 1031 33.69 20.21 41.58
C PRO A 1031 34.66 20.64 42.71
N ASN A 1032 34.85 21.95 42.87
CA ASN A 1032 35.73 22.59 43.86
C ASN A 1032 34.96 23.34 44.96
N GLY A 1033 33.62 23.41 44.86
CA GLY A 1033 32.74 24.02 45.84
C GLY A 1033 32.64 25.55 45.75
N ASP A 1034 33.00 26.16 44.60
CA ASP A 1034 32.91 27.61 44.38
C ASP A 1034 31.54 28.10 43.87
N GLY A 1035 30.60 27.18 43.64
CA GLY A 1035 29.26 27.41 43.12
C GLY A 1035 29.19 27.43 41.58
N ILE A 1036 30.31 27.27 40.88
CA ILE A 1036 30.40 27.38 39.42
C ILE A 1036 30.81 26.03 38.82
N ASN A 1037 29.93 25.45 37.98
CA ASN A 1037 30.15 24.16 37.31
C ASN A 1037 30.51 23.00 38.27
N ASP A 1038 30.11 23.10 39.54
CA ASP A 1038 30.34 22.05 40.54
C ASP A 1038 29.56 20.76 40.26
N LEU A 1039 28.41 20.88 39.58
CA LEU A 1039 27.46 19.80 39.37
C LEU A 1039 27.20 19.58 37.89
N LEU A 1040 27.19 18.32 37.48
CA LEU A 1040 26.52 17.87 36.27
C LEU A 1040 25.03 17.75 36.58
N ASN A 1041 24.23 18.75 36.17
CA ASN A 1041 22.79 18.75 36.42
C ASN A 1041 22.02 18.52 35.10
N TYR A 1042 21.41 17.35 34.95
CA TYR A 1042 20.52 17.01 33.84
C TYR A 1042 19.07 16.74 34.30
N SER A 1043 18.64 17.37 35.40
CA SER A 1043 17.30 17.18 35.98
C SER A 1043 16.15 17.45 34.99
N GLU A 1044 16.37 18.33 34.01
CA GLU A 1044 15.39 18.65 32.94
C GLU A 1044 15.05 17.44 32.05
N LEU A 1045 15.88 16.39 32.04
CA LEU A 1045 15.55 15.11 31.40
C LEU A 1045 14.35 14.41 32.06
N GLY A 1046 13.87 14.89 33.22
CA GLY A 1046 12.69 14.37 33.90
C GLY A 1046 11.39 14.36 33.08
N ILE A 1047 11.32 15.13 31.98
CA ILE A 1047 10.20 15.08 31.03
C ILE A 1047 10.25 13.87 30.07
N LYS A 1048 11.39 13.18 29.98
CA LYS A 1048 11.63 12.01 29.11
C LYS A 1048 11.29 10.72 29.86
N GLN A 1049 10.92 9.66 29.13
CA GLN A 1049 10.58 8.36 29.73
C GLN A 1049 11.84 7.50 29.90
N ASN A 1050 11.91 6.69 30.97
CA ASN A 1050 12.97 5.71 31.19
C ASN A 1050 14.40 6.27 31.02
N VAL A 1051 14.66 7.46 31.58
CA VAL A 1051 16.00 8.06 31.51
C VAL A 1051 16.97 7.24 32.36
N SER A 1052 18.11 6.89 31.79
CA SER A 1052 19.23 6.28 32.52
C SER A 1052 20.52 7.01 32.19
N ILE A 1053 21.29 7.37 33.21
CA ILE A 1053 22.63 7.96 33.08
C ILE A 1053 23.62 6.97 33.70
N GLU A 1054 24.68 6.67 32.97
CA GLU A 1054 25.84 5.91 33.46
C GLU A 1054 27.11 6.67 33.11
N ILE A 1055 28.00 6.85 34.07
CA ILE A 1055 29.31 7.47 33.88
C ILE A 1055 30.36 6.47 34.33
N SER A 1056 31.41 6.28 33.51
CA SER A 1056 32.47 5.30 33.73
C SER A 1056 33.86 5.93 33.64
N ASP A 1057 34.81 5.31 34.34
CA ASP A 1057 36.24 5.66 34.29
C ASP A 1057 36.90 5.17 32.97
N ARG A 1058 38.20 5.45 32.82
CA ARG A 1058 39.02 5.04 31.67
C ARG A 1058 39.14 3.53 31.46
N TYR A 1059 38.79 2.71 32.45
CA TYR A 1059 38.81 1.26 32.39
C TYR A 1059 37.41 0.69 32.13
N GLY A 1060 36.40 1.55 31.99
CA GLY A 1060 35.01 1.16 31.75
C GLY A 1060 34.23 0.83 33.04
N ASN A 1061 34.83 1.03 34.22
CA ASN A 1061 34.13 0.80 35.48
C ASN A 1061 33.15 1.95 35.76
N PRO A 1062 31.88 1.67 36.07
CA PRO A 1062 30.91 2.72 36.37
C PRO A 1062 31.25 3.41 37.68
N VAL A 1063 31.37 4.73 37.63
CA VAL A 1063 31.62 5.61 38.78
C VAL A 1063 30.36 6.33 39.26
N TYR A 1064 29.34 6.47 38.39
CA TYR A 1064 28.02 7.01 38.72
C TYR A 1064 26.93 6.35 37.87
N LYS A 1065 25.77 6.09 38.46
CA LYS A 1065 24.55 5.62 37.78
C LYS A 1065 23.33 6.35 38.34
N SER A 1066 22.42 6.75 37.47
CA SER A 1066 21.13 7.32 37.87
C SER A 1066 20.02 6.84 36.96
N SER A 1067 18.89 6.48 37.56
CA SER A 1067 17.64 6.08 36.89
C SER A 1067 16.39 6.46 37.69
N ASP A 1068 16.57 7.18 38.80
CA ASP A 1068 15.57 7.47 39.84
C ASP A 1068 15.06 8.92 39.77
N LYS A 1069 15.15 9.56 38.59
CA LYS A 1069 14.84 10.97 38.35
C LYS A 1069 15.74 11.98 39.05
N ASN A 1070 16.79 11.54 39.76
CA ASN A 1070 17.83 12.40 40.29
C ASN A 1070 19.06 12.39 39.38
N TYR A 1071 19.03 13.20 38.32
CA TYR A 1071 20.06 13.25 37.27
C TYR A 1071 21.19 14.25 37.58
N ILE A 1072 21.59 14.32 38.84
CA ILE A 1072 22.62 15.24 39.34
C ILE A 1072 23.83 14.43 39.80
N TRP A 1073 25.03 14.83 39.34
CA TRP A 1073 26.30 14.24 39.75
C TRP A 1073 27.31 15.32 40.13
N ASP A 1074 28.02 15.11 41.24
CA ASP A 1074 28.96 16.04 41.86
C ASP A 1074 30.44 15.70 41.60
N GLY A 1075 30.70 14.78 40.67
CA GLY A 1075 32.07 14.33 40.35
C GLY A 1075 32.67 13.38 41.38
N LYS A 1076 31.87 12.80 42.29
CA LYS A 1076 32.34 11.81 43.28
C LYS A 1076 31.91 10.39 42.92
N SER A 1077 32.66 9.42 43.43
CA SER A 1077 32.26 8.00 43.46
C SER A 1077 32.36 7.47 44.88
N ASN A 1078 31.27 6.89 45.39
CA ASN A 1078 31.15 6.42 46.78
C ASN A 1078 31.57 7.47 47.82
N GLY A 1079 31.21 8.75 47.58
CA GLY A 1079 31.52 9.88 48.46
C GLY A 1079 32.97 10.42 48.37
N ARG A 1080 33.85 9.81 47.56
CA ARG A 1080 35.22 10.28 47.34
C ARG A 1080 35.33 11.05 46.02
N SER A 1081 36.03 12.19 46.03
CA SER A 1081 36.32 12.95 44.82
C SER A 1081 37.12 12.12 43.83
N LEU A 1082 36.63 12.06 42.60
CA LEU A 1082 37.33 11.40 41.51
C LEU A 1082 38.48 12.28 41.02
N PRO A 1083 39.63 11.72 40.61
CA PRO A 1083 40.78 12.49 40.17
C PRO A 1083 40.47 13.29 38.90
N THR A 1084 41.22 14.38 38.71
CA THR A 1084 41.18 15.18 37.48
C THR A 1084 41.47 14.28 36.29
N GLY A 1085 40.56 14.27 35.33
CA GLY A 1085 40.64 13.35 34.19
C GLY A 1085 39.34 13.28 33.39
N THR A 1086 39.41 12.57 32.28
CA THR A 1086 38.27 12.34 31.39
C THR A 1086 37.53 11.07 31.80
N TYR A 1087 36.20 11.19 31.89
CA TYR A 1087 35.26 10.11 32.13
C TYR A 1087 34.31 10.00 30.95
N TRP A 1088 33.63 8.87 30.79
CA TRP A 1088 32.70 8.63 29.69
C TRP A 1088 31.30 8.47 30.21
N TYR A 1089 30.32 9.09 29.56
CA TYR A 1089 28.92 8.93 29.93
C TYR A 1089 28.11 8.29 28.82
N VAL A 1090 27.05 7.59 29.22
CA VAL A 1090 25.96 7.12 28.38
C VAL A 1090 24.65 7.55 29.03
N ILE A 1091 23.85 8.32 28.30
CA ILE A 1091 22.52 8.79 28.71
C ILE A 1091 21.52 8.17 27.74
N LYS A 1092 20.52 7.46 28.24
CA LYS A 1092 19.45 6.86 27.42
C LYS A 1092 18.10 7.35 27.90
N TRP A 1093 17.11 7.40 27.03
CA TRP A 1093 15.70 7.59 27.36
C TRP A 1093 14.81 7.06 26.23
N ILE A 1094 13.50 7.05 26.45
CA ILE A 1094 12.48 6.85 25.41
C ILE A 1094 11.79 8.19 25.18
N GLU A 1095 11.69 8.60 23.91
CA GLU A 1095 10.93 9.78 23.54
C GLU A 1095 9.44 9.53 23.78
N PRO A 1096 8.76 10.33 24.61
CA PRO A 1096 7.35 10.10 24.95
C PRO A 1096 6.42 10.06 23.73
N ASP A 1097 6.77 10.82 22.68
CA ASP A 1097 5.93 11.01 21.50
C ASP A 1097 6.07 9.90 20.46
N THR A 1098 7.30 9.46 20.20
CA THR A 1098 7.60 8.48 19.15
C THR A 1098 7.75 7.07 19.69
N GLN A 1099 7.83 6.92 21.02
CA GLN A 1099 8.17 5.67 21.69
C GLN A 1099 9.53 5.10 21.22
N LEU A 1100 10.38 5.93 20.63
CA LEU A 1100 11.69 5.53 20.14
C LEU A 1100 12.74 5.68 21.26
N PRO A 1101 13.66 4.70 21.40
CA PRO A 1101 14.79 4.83 22.30
C PRO A 1101 15.82 5.82 21.74
N VAL A 1102 16.31 6.71 22.60
CA VAL A 1102 17.37 7.69 22.31
C VAL A 1102 18.55 7.41 23.25
N SER A 1103 19.77 7.47 22.71
CA SER A 1103 21.01 7.24 23.46
C SER A 1103 22.05 8.28 23.06
N TYR A 1104 22.61 8.99 24.04
CA TYR A 1104 23.76 9.88 23.89
C TYR A 1104 24.95 9.29 24.63
N SER A 1105 26.10 9.28 23.98
CA SER A 1105 27.36 8.90 24.60
C SER A 1105 28.41 9.98 24.34
N GLY A 1106 29.21 10.27 25.36
CA GLY A 1106 30.23 11.30 25.25
C GLY A 1106 31.26 11.18 26.36
N TRP A 1107 32.06 12.21 26.51
CA TRP A 1107 33.02 12.32 27.59
C TRP A 1107 32.73 13.56 28.44
N ILE A 1108 33.12 13.49 29.71
CA ILE A 1108 33.07 14.59 30.66
C ILE A 1108 34.43 14.71 31.36
N LEU A 1109 35.00 15.90 31.35
CA LEU A 1109 36.21 16.25 32.06
C LEU A 1109 35.85 16.66 33.48
N ILE A 1110 36.40 15.94 34.47
CA ILE A 1110 36.48 16.45 35.83
C ILE A 1110 37.79 17.20 35.95
N LYS A 1111 37.71 18.48 36.35
CA LYS A 1111 38.90 19.29 36.65
C LYS A 1111 38.84 19.77 38.09
N ASN A 1112 39.47 19.01 38.97
CA ASN A 1112 39.74 19.47 40.33
C ASN A 1112 40.90 20.47 40.24
N ARG A 1113 40.73 21.63 40.88
CA ARG A 1113 41.88 22.47 41.25
C ARG A 1113 42.45 21.86 42.53
N GLU A 1114 43.75 21.55 42.52
CA GLU A 1114 44.48 21.36 43.78
C GLU A 1114 44.50 22.66 44.59
#